data_AF-A0A6M1RNS6-F1
#
_entry.id   AF-A0A6M1RNS6-F1
#
_cell.length_a   1.000
_cell.length_b   1.000
_cell.length_c   1.000
_cell.angle_alpha   90.00
_cell.angle_beta   90.00
_cell.angle_gamma   90.00
#
_symmetry.space_group_name_H-M   'P 1'
#
loop_
_entity.id
_entity.type
_entity.pdbx_description
1 polymer ?
#
loop_
_entity_poly.entity_id
_entity_poly.type
_entity_poly.pdbx_seq_one_letter_code
_entity_poly.pdbx_strand_id
1 'polypeptide(L)'
;MKRAWSHALAWTFVGAVGTTASALSLDELACWAGAGTNRAGLVIVWPVPADPVVCGDHRVGWRARAWGYRWNGRATVWDMVRSVLAADPRLFGVVSAGETNGTALFGLGFDANGNERFGLRGAGRVWLPEAFGGGLLMLAPGERTNLTSLEPGDWFADAGGGRGWQAWREPGETGGWLAAPASSDWVHVDAAWAAAELQDGAWLALTQGDFAEARPPNDIRAAGPPERPFATAVVQVKGTLGTPPYDDPAALLGSPSRWFYDPWAAGSGRAAMRRSSLWEAPFYKSSETGSNVLVTLGPGSRVVVALSRPVTNHPAHPYGVDFVVFGNAFFVTGVPMGDEVDPTSVWLGRALFEEPMVVSVSPGYTGRPGEVETDPDTWPWYRYETGPFADTAYPTLGFLWDAAAGRWSEEPTDFTRPVHPRLLEWLADGPWRASEVLSWYGGSGGGTGFDLTESGFDVVRYVKIEGLDPDRAWGEVDAVAAVRMANFGESWLLLPPAPGPGEDGLWFVDPAGWEAGAVQVRVHDLPGPTWTRVDGLGPTNRPPAAPGCGLIGVEAELEPAWDGPGTNAHWELRVKLPATYEGDGSDLDVWCWRDGVWVRQSFDWVADPAGIRVSAHGSSWGVWVSRIERPVLVAVRLGRELRLSCRGVAGWRHVLEESLDGVGWSEVDTVWPSEPVELEWRRTLDRPGPVFYRVRLERP
;
A
#
# COMPACT_ATOMS: atom_id res chain seq x y z
N MET A 1 -10.96 68.97 4.17
CA MET A 1 -11.61 68.94 2.84
C MET A 1 -10.82 68.01 1.95
N LYS A 2 -11.46 66.91 1.53
CA LYS A 2 -10.95 65.90 0.61
C LYS A 2 -11.17 66.36 -0.84
N ARG A 3 -10.23 66.05 -1.74
CA ARG A 3 -10.41 65.31 -3.02
C ARG A 3 -9.31 65.67 -4.02
N ALA A 4 -8.58 64.66 -4.48
CA ALA A 4 -8.59 64.20 -5.87
C ALA A 4 -7.36 63.30 -6.11
N TRP A 5 -7.53 61.98 -6.08
CA TRP A 5 -6.62 61.04 -6.74
C TRP A 5 -7.47 60.01 -7.48
N SER A 6 -7.27 59.96 -8.79
CA SER A 6 -7.89 59.05 -9.74
C SER A 6 -7.26 57.67 -9.64
N HIS A 7 -8.07 56.64 -9.35
CA HIS A 7 -7.67 55.24 -9.54
C HIS A 7 -8.33 54.69 -10.80
N ALA A 8 -7.50 54.34 -11.77
CA ALA A 8 -7.87 53.48 -12.88
C ALA A 8 -8.10 52.06 -12.35
N LEU A 9 -9.27 51.49 -12.60
CA LEU A 9 -9.61 50.12 -12.26
C LEU A 9 -8.97 49.20 -13.31
N ALA A 10 -7.93 48.47 -12.92
CA ALA A 10 -7.39 47.37 -13.70
C ALA A 10 -8.37 46.19 -13.63
N TRP A 11 -8.75 45.65 -14.78
CA TRP A 11 -9.52 44.42 -14.90
C TRP A 11 -8.56 43.24 -14.73
N THR A 12 -8.65 42.52 -13.61
CA THR A 12 -7.93 41.26 -13.43
C THR A 12 -8.84 40.13 -13.92
N PHE A 13 -8.53 39.58 -15.09
CA PHE A 13 -9.03 38.26 -15.49
C PHE A 13 -8.38 37.22 -14.55
N VAL A 14 -9.17 36.55 -13.72
CA VAL A 14 -8.75 35.29 -13.10
C VAL A 14 -8.92 34.23 -14.19
N GLY A 15 -7.87 34.02 -14.97
CA GLY A 15 -7.77 32.83 -15.81
C GLY A 15 -7.73 31.60 -14.93
N ALA A 16 -8.38 30.53 -15.37
CA ALA A 16 -8.22 29.20 -14.78
C ALA A 16 -6.72 28.91 -14.66
N VAL A 17 -6.24 28.74 -13.43
CA VAL A 17 -4.88 28.25 -13.19
C VAL A 17 -4.91 26.81 -13.63
N GLY A 18 -4.47 26.55 -14.86
CA GLY A 18 -4.08 25.21 -15.27
C GLY A 18 -2.99 24.75 -14.31
N THR A 19 -3.20 23.61 -13.67
CA THR A 19 -2.18 22.94 -12.86
C THR A 19 -0.97 22.67 -13.76
N THR A 20 0.06 23.50 -13.64
CA THR A 20 1.37 23.20 -14.22
C THR A 20 1.87 21.96 -13.50
N ALA A 21 2.05 20.84 -14.24
CA ALA A 21 2.74 19.66 -13.72
C ALA A 21 4.06 20.12 -13.09
N SER A 22 4.34 19.68 -11.85
CA SER A 22 5.59 20.04 -11.18
C SER A 22 6.75 19.54 -12.04
N ALA A 23 7.64 20.44 -12.44
CA ALA A 23 8.83 20.06 -13.19
C ALA A 23 9.77 19.24 -12.29
N LEU A 24 10.17 18.05 -12.73
CA LEU A 24 11.16 17.21 -12.05
C LEU A 24 12.54 17.37 -12.72
N SER A 25 13.55 17.67 -11.93
CA SER A 25 14.94 17.88 -12.37
C SER A 25 15.84 16.69 -11.99
N LEU A 26 17.00 16.56 -12.64
CA LEU A 26 17.94 15.47 -12.35
C LEU A 26 18.47 15.54 -10.91
N ASP A 27 18.59 16.75 -10.34
CA ASP A 27 19.13 16.94 -8.99
C ASP A 27 18.15 16.47 -7.89
N GLU A 28 16.87 16.28 -8.22
CA GLU A 28 15.84 15.76 -7.32
C GLU A 28 15.78 14.21 -7.30
N LEU A 29 16.52 13.54 -8.18
CA LEU A 29 16.54 12.08 -8.23
C LEU A 29 17.37 11.51 -7.08
N ALA A 30 16.77 10.59 -6.31
CA ALA A 30 17.41 9.95 -5.16
C ALA A 30 18.07 8.60 -5.51
N CYS A 31 17.49 7.81 -6.41
CA CYS A 31 18.07 6.54 -6.87
C CYS A 31 18.89 6.73 -8.13
N TRP A 32 20.16 6.33 -8.09
CA TRP A 32 21.08 6.41 -9.22
C TRP A 32 21.73 5.06 -9.52
N ALA A 33 21.71 4.68 -10.80
CA ALA A 33 22.48 3.55 -11.31
C ALA A 33 23.76 4.02 -12.03
N GLY A 34 24.77 3.16 -12.05
CA GLY A 34 26.04 3.44 -12.73
C GLY A 34 26.91 4.49 -12.04
N ALA A 35 27.98 4.90 -12.73
CA ALA A 35 28.95 5.88 -12.26
C ALA A 35 29.53 6.68 -13.43
N GLY A 36 29.80 7.96 -13.22
CA GLY A 36 30.38 8.84 -14.23
C GLY A 36 29.91 10.28 -14.10
N THR A 37 30.38 11.13 -15.01
CA THR A 37 30.06 12.57 -15.03
C THR A 37 28.79 12.88 -15.83
N ASN A 38 28.49 12.08 -16.86
CA ASN A 38 27.26 12.25 -17.63
C ASN A 38 26.07 11.71 -16.83
N ARG A 39 24.91 12.35 -16.95
CA ARG A 39 23.68 12.05 -16.19
C ARG A 39 22.47 11.98 -17.12
N ALA A 40 21.54 11.07 -16.82
CA ALA A 40 20.24 10.98 -17.49
C ALA A 40 19.17 10.54 -16.51
N GLY A 41 17.91 10.87 -16.82
CA GLY A 41 16.72 10.46 -16.06
C GLY A 41 15.90 9.44 -16.84
N LEU A 42 15.44 8.39 -16.15
CA LEU A 42 14.50 7.40 -16.65
C LEU A 42 13.20 7.48 -15.86
N VAL A 43 12.08 7.72 -16.55
CA VAL A 43 10.72 7.70 -16.02
C VAL A 43 10.03 6.42 -16.50
N ILE A 44 9.37 5.70 -15.60
CA ILE A 44 8.51 4.57 -15.97
C ILE A 44 7.10 4.87 -15.47
N VAL A 45 6.13 4.67 -16.35
CA VAL A 45 4.72 4.95 -16.11
C VAL A 45 3.92 3.66 -16.28
N TRP A 46 3.30 3.21 -15.19
CA TRP A 46 2.43 2.04 -15.19
C TRP A 46 0.96 2.45 -15.26
N PRO A 47 0.14 1.80 -16.10
CA PRO A 47 -1.29 1.81 -15.91
C PRO A 47 -1.62 1.06 -14.61
N VAL A 48 -2.41 1.68 -13.75
CA VAL A 48 -3.06 1.05 -12.59
C VAL A 48 -4.57 1.11 -12.78
N PRO A 49 -5.35 0.23 -12.11
CA PRO A 49 -6.81 0.32 -12.12
C PRO A 49 -7.25 1.78 -11.86
N ALA A 50 -8.25 2.25 -12.61
CA ALA A 50 -8.68 3.64 -12.51
C ALA A 50 -9.10 3.97 -11.07
N ASP A 51 -8.47 4.99 -10.47
CA ASP A 51 -8.95 5.58 -9.22
C ASP A 51 -10.43 5.97 -9.42
N PRO A 52 -11.30 5.78 -8.41
CA PRO A 52 -12.65 6.33 -8.44
C PRO A 52 -12.51 7.83 -8.71
N VAL A 53 -13.19 8.38 -9.74
CA VAL A 53 -13.02 9.77 -10.25
C VAL A 53 -12.57 10.70 -9.15
N VAL A 54 -11.26 10.91 -9.00
CA VAL A 54 -10.76 11.96 -8.12
C VAL A 54 -10.99 13.25 -8.90
N CYS A 55 -11.43 14.32 -8.22
CA CYS A 55 -11.62 15.63 -8.83
C CYS A 55 -10.41 16.00 -9.73
N GLY A 56 -10.59 15.91 -11.06
CA GLY A 56 -9.52 16.05 -12.06
C GLY A 56 -9.40 14.84 -12.99
N ASP A 57 -9.95 14.97 -14.19
CA ASP A 57 -9.79 14.15 -15.40
C ASP A 57 -9.99 12.61 -15.27
N HIS A 58 -11.08 12.13 -15.87
CA HIS A 58 -11.39 10.71 -16.00
C HIS A 58 -10.30 9.98 -16.80
N ARG A 59 -9.34 9.34 -16.14
CA ARG A 59 -8.29 8.56 -16.80
C ARG A 59 -8.00 7.30 -16.00
N VAL A 60 -7.58 6.25 -16.70
CA VAL A 60 -6.82 5.13 -16.12
C VAL A 60 -5.84 5.73 -15.11
N GLY A 61 -5.79 5.21 -13.89
CA GLY A 61 -4.83 5.71 -12.90
C GLY A 61 -3.45 5.42 -13.47
N TRP A 62 -2.56 6.41 -13.49
CA TRP A 62 -1.17 6.18 -13.91
C TRP A 62 -0.29 6.42 -12.70
N ARG A 63 0.67 5.52 -12.48
CA ARG A 63 1.72 5.72 -11.47
C ARG A 63 3.05 5.90 -12.19
N ALA A 64 3.75 6.98 -11.89
CA ALA A 64 5.04 7.30 -12.49
C ALA A 64 6.14 7.38 -11.43
N ARG A 65 7.31 6.82 -11.74
CA ARG A 65 8.52 6.91 -10.93
C ARG A 65 9.73 7.23 -11.79
N ALA A 66 10.71 7.92 -11.21
CA ALA A 66 11.91 8.36 -11.91
C ALA A 66 13.22 7.92 -11.22
N TRP A 67 14.18 7.46 -12.01
CA TRP A 67 15.53 7.04 -11.59
C TRP A 67 16.60 7.80 -12.37
N GLY A 68 17.77 7.96 -11.77
CA GLY A 68 18.94 8.54 -12.43
C GLY A 68 19.90 7.47 -12.94
N TYR A 69 20.68 7.81 -13.97
CA TYR A 69 21.76 6.99 -14.50
C TYR A 69 23.01 7.81 -14.78
N ARG A 70 24.17 7.27 -14.45
CA ARG A 70 25.48 7.89 -14.69
C ARG A 70 26.40 7.02 -15.51
N TRP A 71 27.15 7.66 -16.41
CA TRP A 71 28.14 6.98 -17.25
C TRP A 71 29.29 7.90 -17.65
N ASN A 72 30.33 7.30 -18.24
CA ASN A 72 31.41 7.99 -18.94
C ASN A 72 31.53 7.43 -20.36
N GLY A 73 31.97 8.25 -21.31
CA GLY A 73 32.11 7.82 -22.71
C GLY A 73 30.75 7.57 -23.37
N ARG A 74 30.60 6.40 -24.00
CA ARG A 74 29.37 6.01 -24.70
C ARG A 74 28.49 5.12 -23.82
N ALA A 75 27.20 5.44 -23.79
CA ALA A 75 26.15 4.58 -23.23
C ALA A 75 24.92 4.63 -24.13
N THR A 76 24.16 3.54 -24.16
CA THR A 76 22.88 3.45 -24.89
C THR A 76 21.69 3.56 -23.95
N VAL A 77 20.51 3.81 -24.51
CA VAL A 77 19.24 3.76 -23.77
C VAL A 77 19.07 2.42 -23.05
N TRP A 78 19.40 1.31 -23.69
CA TRP A 78 19.28 -0.01 -23.08
C TRP A 78 20.30 -0.25 -21.96
N ASP A 79 21.47 0.38 -21.99
CA ASP A 79 22.43 0.32 -20.89
C ASP A 79 21.89 1.02 -19.64
N MET A 80 21.20 2.15 -19.81
CA MET A 80 20.51 2.82 -18.71
C MET A 80 19.40 1.94 -18.12
N VAL A 81 18.48 1.43 -18.95
CA VAL A 81 17.35 0.62 -18.46
C VAL A 81 17.83 -0.61 -17.69
N ARG A 82 18.80 -1.36 -18.24
CA ARG A 82 19.39 -2.52 -17.56
C ARG A 82 20.10 -2.15 -16.25
N SER A 83 20.83 -1.03 -16.24
CA SER A 83 21.54 -0.58 -15.04
C SER A 83 20.58 -0.17 -13.93
N VAL A 84 19.47 0.50 -14.28
CA VAL A 84 18.43 0.88 -13.31
C VAL A 84 17.73 -0.36 -12.75
N LEU A 85 17.33 -1.30 -13.60
CA LEU A 85 16.76 -2.59 -13.17
C LEU A 85 17.69 -3.38 -12.24
N ALA A 86 19.00 -3.37 -12.53
CA ALA A 86 19.97 -4.06 -11.68
C ALA A 86 20.28 -3.33 -10.36
N ALA A 87 20.04 -2.02 -10.29
CA ALA A 87 20.38 -1.20 -9.13
C ALA A 87 19.24 -1.07 -8.12
N ASP A 88 17.98 -1.08 -8.56
CA ASP A 88 16.80 -1.01 -7.70
C ASP A 88 16.13 -2.40 -7.60
N PRO A 89 16.30 -3.14 -6.50
CA PRO A 89 15.79 -4.50 -6.35
C PRO A 89 14.25 -4.59 -6.37
N ARG A 90 13.54 -3.47 -6.25
CA ARG A 90 12.08 -3.41 -6.38
C ARG A 90 11.62 -3.41 -7.83
N LEU A 91 12.49 -3.01 -8.77
CA LEU A 91 12.15 -2.89 -10.18
C LEU A 91 12.53 -4.18 -10.91
N PHE A 92 11.59 -4.71 -11.69
CA PHE A 92 11.82 -5.93 -12.47
C PHE A 92 11.24 -5.81 -13.88
N GLY A 93 11.76 -6.61 -14.80
CA GLY A 93 11.39 -6.55 -16.20
C GLY A 93 11.37 -7.93 -16.86
N VAL A 94 10.55 -8.05 -17.91
CA VAL A 94 10.46 -9.24 -18.76
C VAL A 94 11.03 -8.90 -20.12
N VAL A 95 11.90 -9.76 -20.63
CA VAL A 95 12.45 -9.68 -21.98
C VAL A 95 12.15 -10.93 -22.79
N SER A 96 11.98 -10.75 -24.10
CA SER A 96 11.62 -11.82 -25.04
C SER A 96 12.87 -12.51 -25.59
N ALA A 97 12.90 -13.85 -25.55
CA ALA A 97 13.91 -14.66 -26.24
C ALA A 97 13.53 -14.86 -27.72
N GLY A 98 14.49 -14.61 -28.63
CA GLY A 98 14.41 -15.09 -30.01
C GLY A 98 13.67 -14.21 -31.03
N GLU A 99 13.55 -12.89 -30.80
CA GLU A 99 13.07 -11.99 -31.85
C GLU A 99 14.16 -11.75 -32.92
N THR A 100 13.76 -11.72 -34.19
CA THR A 100 14.64 -11.53 -35.36
C THR A 100 15.46 -10.24 -35.34
N ASN A 101 15.16 -9.30 -34.42
CA ASN A 101 15.82 -8.00 -34.27
C ASN A 101 16.48 -7.78 -32.89
N GLY A 102 16.69 -8.82 -32.07
CA GLY A 102 17.33 -8.71 -30.74
C GLY A 102 16.35 -8.66 -29.57
N THR A 103 16.87 -8.56 -28.34
CA THR A 103 16.08 -8.59 -27.09
C THR A 103 15.10 -7.41 -27.02
N ALA A 104 13.79 -7.70 -26.98
CA ALA A 104 12.74 -6.68 -26.79
C ALA A 104 12.23 -6.68 -25.34
N LEU A 105 12.09 -5.48 -24.77
CA LEU A 105 11.40 -5.25 -23.51
C LEU A 105 9.92 -5.61 -23.67
N PHE A 106 9.46 -6.60 -22.90
CA PHE A 106 8.09 -7.08 -22.94
C PHE A 106 7.24 -6.54 -21.80
N GLY A 107 7.80 -6.45 -20.59
CA GLY A 107 7.06 -6.01 -19.42
C GLY A 107 7.97 -5.34 -18.40
N LEU A 108 7.39 -4.48 -17.58
CA LEU A 108 8.04 -3.86 -16.43
C LEU A 108 7.11 -3.96 -15.23
N GLY A 109 7.67 -4.23 -14.07
CA GLY A 109 6.95 -4.20 -12.80
C GLY A 109 7.78 -3.59 -11.68
N PHE A 110 7.09 -3.27 -10.60
CA PHE A 110 7.64 -2.59 -9.43
C PHE A 110 6.97 -3.10 -8.16
N ASP A 111 7.77 -3.52 -7.18
CA ASP A 111 7.35 -3.81 -5.80
C ASP A 111 6.95 -2.49 -5.13
N ALA A 112 5.66 -2.18 -5.21
CA ALA A 112 5.15 -0.85 -4.86
C ALA A 112 4.75 -0.75 -3.38
N ASN A 113 4.42 -1.88 -2.74
CA ASN A 113 4.14 -1.94 -1.31
C ASN A 113 5.41 -2.21 -0.46
N GLY A 114 6.53 -2.56 -1.10
CA GLY A 114 7.85 -2.70 -0.48
C GLY A 114 7.97 -3.90 0.45
N ASN A 115 7.19 -4.97 0.21
CA ASN A 115 7.19 -6.15 1.07
C ASN A 115 8.19 -7.24 0.63
N GLU A 116 8.93 -7.01 -0.46
CA GLU A 116 9.84 -7.98 -1.10
C GLU A 116 9.14 -9.29 -1.54
N ARG A 117 7.81 -9.28 -1.64
CA ARG A 117 6.96 -10.39 -2.12
C ARG A 117 6.38 -10.04 -3.49
N PHE A 118 7.26 -9.79 -4.44
CA PHE A 118 6.88 -9.46 -5.82
C PHE A 118 7.18 -10.60 -6.80
N GLY A 119 6.67 -10.47 -8.02
CA GLY A 119 6.91 -11.43 -9.08
C GLY A 119 5.81 -11.47 -10.11
N LEU A 120 5.78 -12.55 -10.88
CA LEU A 120 4.81 -12.74 -11.95
C LEU A 120 4.07 -14.07 -11.85
N ARG A 121 2.79 -14.06 -12.18
CA ARG A 121 1.97 -15.25 -12.39
C ARG A 121 1.64 -15.37 -13.89
N GLY A 122 1.78 -16.57 -14.44
CA GLY A 122 1.45 -16.88 -15.83
C GLY A 122 0.73 -18.22 -15.97
N ALA A 123 0.83 -18.85 -17.15
CA ALA A 123 0.14 -20.10 -17.50
C ALA A 123 0.59 -21.32 -16.65
N GLY A 124 0.20 -21.35 -15.37
CA GLY A 124 0.49 -22.41 -14.42
C GLY A 124 1.86 -22.32 -13.74
N ARG A 125 2.53 -21.15 -13.80
CA ARG A 125 3.85 -20.93 -13.21
C ARG A 125 3.91 -19.59 -12.50
N VAL A 126 4.73 -19.55 -11.44
CA VAL A 126 5.08 -18.34 -10.71
C VAL A 126 6.58 -18.08 -10.88
N TRP A 127 6.94 -16.81 -11.07
CA TRP A 127 8.32 -16.35 -11.07
C TRP A 127 8.52 -15.38 -9.91
N LEU A 128 9.32 -15.81 -8.94
CA LEU A 128 9.67 -15.07 -7.73
C LEU A 128 10.89 -14.16 -7.98
N PRO A 129 11.24 -13.25 -7.04
CA PRO A 129 12.33 -12.29 -7.21
C PRO A 129 13.66 -12.92 -7.66
N GLU A 130 13.96 -14.13 -7.20
CA GLU A 130 15.19 -14.86 -7.50
C GLU A 130 15.29 -15.27 -8.99
N ALA A 131 14.16 -15.32 -9.71
CA ALA A 131 14.15 -15.60 -11.14
C ALA A 131 14.61 -14.41 -12.00
N PHE A 132 14.65 -13.19 -11.44
CA PHE A 132 15.00 -11.95 -12.15
C PHE A 132 16.49 -11.63 -12.02
N GLY A 133 17.31 -12.27 -12.86
CA GLY A 133 18.75 -12.02 -12.90
C GLY A 133 19.07 -10.57 -13.30
N GLY A 134 19.58 -9.77 -12.37
CA GLY A 134 19.83 -8.33 -12.58
C GLY A 134 18.56 -7.54 -12.85
N GLY A 135 17.44 -7.93 -12.23
CA GLY A 135 16.12 -7.34 -12.45
C GLY A 135 15.42 -7.81 -13.72
N LEU A 136 15.98 -8.76 -14.48
CA LEU A 136 15.42 -9.22 -15.74
C LEU A 136 15.08 -10.71 -15.73
N LEU A 137 13.87 -11.03 -16.22
CA LEU A 137 13.41 -12.37 -16.52
C LEU A 137 13.29 -12.56 -18.03
N MET A 138 13.92 -13.60 -18.56
CA MET A 138 13.82 -13.95 -19.98
C MET A 138 12.78 -15.05 -20.17
N LEU A 139 11.76 -14.77 -21.00
CA LEU A 139 10.67 -15.71 -21.28
C LEU A 139 10.59 -16.06 -22.77
N ALA A 140 10.22 -17.30 -23.06
CA ALA A 140 9.85 -17.72 -24.40
C ALA A 140 8.48 -17.13 -24.82
N PRO A 141 8.18 -16.97 -26.13
CA PRO A 141 6.91 -16.43 -26.58
C PRO A 141 5.64 -17.07 -25.98
N GLY A 142 5.64 -18.39 -25.75
CA GLY A 142 4.50 -19.09 -25.16
C GLY A 142 4.30 -18.86 -23.67
N GLU A 143 5.33 -18.37 -22.95
CA GLU A 143 5.26 -18.11 -21.50
C GLU A 143 4.74 -16.70 -21.18
N ARG A 144 4.59 -15.85 -22.20
CA ARG A 144 4.24 -14.42 -22.08
C ARG A 144 2.74 -14.13 -22.09
N THR A 145 1.90 -15.15 -22.03
CA THR A 145 0.44 -14.99 -22.11
C THR A 145 -0.17 -14.79 -20.73
N ASN A 146 -1.02 -13.77 -20.58
CA ASN A 146 -1.76 -13.47 -19.35
C ASN A 146 -0.85 -13.31 -18.12
N LEU A 147 0.29 -12.63 -18.29
CA LEU A 147 1.16 -12.33 -17.16
C LEU A 147 0.48 -11.29 -16.27
N THR A 148 0.43 -11.56 -14.97
CA THR A 148 -0.05 -10.63 -13.95
C THR A 148 0.97 -10.51 -12.82
N SER A 149 0.90 -9.41 -12.05
CA SER A 149 1.68 -9.30 -10.81
C SER A 149 1.32 -10.45 -9.85
N LEU A 150 2.29 -10.84 -9.03
CA LEU A 150 2.08 -11.86 -8.00
C LEU A 150 0.96 -11.45 -7.04
N GLU A 151 0.88 -10.16 -6.71
CA GLU A 151 -0.12 -9.58 -5.82
C GLU A 151 -0.64 -8.19 -6.26
N PRO A 152 -1.81 -7.77 -5.73
CA PRO A 152 -2.45 -6.50 -6.12
C PRO A 152 -1.70 -5.24 -5.65
N GLY A 153 -0.83 -5.38 -4.63
CA GLY A 153 -0.02 -4.28 -4.11
C GLY A 153 1.09 -3.82 -5.06
N ASP A 154 1.44 -4.64 -6.04
CA ASP A 154 2.51 -4.39 -7.01
C ASP A 154 2.00 -3.86 -8.34
N TRP A 155 2.87 -3.16 -9.07
CA TRP A 155 2.56 -2.68 -10.40
C TRP A 155 3.22 -3.57 -11.43
N PHE A 156 2.48 -3.95 -12.47
CA PHE A 156 3.04 -4.64 -13.62
C PHE A 156 2.24 -4.30 -14.88
N ALA A 157 2.95 -4.09 -15.98
CA ALA A 157 2.34 -3.95 -17.30
C ALA A 157 3.15 -4.70 -18.36
N ASP A 158 2.43 -5.43 -19.22
CA ASP A 158 3.00 -6.15 -20.36
C ASP A 158 2.71 -5.46 -21.70
N ALA A 159 3.37 -5.95 -22.75
CA ALA A 159 3.13 -5.59 -24.14
C ALA A 159 2.13 -6.55 -24.84
N GLY A 160 1.22 -7.17 -24.08
CA GLY A 160 0.22 -8.11 -24.59
C GLY A 160 -1.01 -7.43 -25.19
N GLY A 161 -1.80 -8.18 -25.98
CA GLY A 161 -3.15 -7.76 -26.38
C GLY A 161 -3.23 -6.55 -27.33
N GLY A 162 -2.16 -6.25 -28.09
CA GLY A 162 -2.09 -5.11 -29.01
C GLY A 162 -1.64 -3.80 -28.37
N ARG A 163 -1.30 -3.81 -27.07
CA ARG A 163 -0.70 -2.67 -26.36
C ARG A 163 0.81 -2.85 -26.34
N GLY A 164 1.58 -1.81 -26.64
CA GLY A 164 3.04 -1.85 -26.65
C GLY A 164 3.63 -0.91 -25.62
N TRP A 165 4.88 -1.15 -25.23
CA TRP A 165 5.67 -0.12 -24.56
C TRP A 165 6.03 0.97 -25.56
N GLN A 166 5.82 2.20 -25.14
CA GLN A 166 6.16 3.41 -25.87
C GLN A 166 7.19 4.20 -25.10
N ALA A 167 8.03 4.91 -25.83
CA ALA A 167 9.08 5.71 -25.28
C ALA A 167 9.03 7.15 -25.78
N TRP A 168 9.34 8.07 -24.88
CA TRP A 168 9.65 9.45 -25.20
C TRP A 168 11.10 9.75 -24.78
N ARG A 169 11.74 10.69 -25.48
CA ARG A 169 13.11 11.10 -25.19
C ARG A 169 13.31 12.60 -25.39
N GLU A 170 13.88 13.27 -24.40
CA GLU A 170 14.54 14.57 -24.53
C GLU A 170 16.04 14.36 -24.81
N PRO A 171 16.63 15.01 -25.83
CA PRO A 171 18.05 14.90 -26.12
C PRO A 171 18.97 15.57 -25.07
N GLY A 172 18.47 16.38 -24.12
CA GLY A 172 19.23 16.81 -22.94
C GLY A 172 19.80 18.23 -22.97
N GLU A 173 19.03 19.24 -23.39
CA GLU A 173 19.53 20.62 -23.48
C GLU A 173 19.18 21.48 -22.25
N THR A 174 18.07 21.18 -21.57
CA THR A 174 17.56 21.99 -20.43
C THR A 174 17.46 21.24 -19.09
N GLY A 175 17.67 19.92 -19.08
CA GLY A 175 17.92 19.15 -17.87
C GLY A 175 16.71 18.92 -16.95
N GLY A 176 15.49 18.78 -17.49
CA GLY A 176 14.32 18.51 -16.67
C GLY A 176 13.09 18.05 -17.44
N TRP A 177 12.19 17.34 -16.74
CA TRP A 177 10.82 17.10 -17.18
C TRP A 177 10.00 18.39 -17.01
N LEU A 178 10.29 19.42 -17.81
CA LEU A 178 9.71 20.76 -17.67
C LEU A 178 8.27 20.84 -18.19
N ALA A 179 7.92 19.98 -19.15
CA ALA A 179 6.58 19.88 -19.71
C ALA A 179 6.29 18.44 -20.15
N ALA A 180 5.04 18.04 -19.94
CA ALA A 180 4.43 16.85 -20.48
C ALA A 180 4.61 16.77 -22.03
N PRO A 181 5.21 15.71 -22.60
CA PRO A 181 5.39 15.56 -24.05
C PRO A 181 4.06 15.46 -24.80
N ALA A 182 4.03 15.91 -26.06
CA ALA A 182 2.85 15.74 -26.90
C ALA A 182 2.66 14.25 -27.22
N SER A 183 1.42 13.80 -27.40
CA SER A 183 1.14 12.39 -27.73
C SER A 183 1.83 11.94 -29.04
N SER A 184 2.07 12.87 -29.97
CA SER A 184 2.81 12.62 -31.21
C SER A 184 4.30 12.33 -31.03
N ASP A 185 4.88 12.61 -29.86
CA ASP A 185 6.32 12.50 -29.63
C ASP A 185 6.75 11.12 -29.10
N TRP A 186 5.77 10.23 -28.86
CA TRP A 186 6.01 8.88 -28.37
C TRP A 186 6.25 7.90 -29.53
N VAL A 187 7.28 7.07 -29.39
CA VAL A 187 7.67 6.05 -30.37
C VAL A 187 7.59 4.65 -29.77
N HIS A 188 7.50 3.61 -30.60
CA HIS A 188 7.58 2.24 -30.10
C HIS A 188 8.95 1.94 -29.50
N VAL A 189 8.96 1.14 -28.44
CA VAL A 189 10.18 0.49 -27.95
C VAL A 189 10.57 -0.61 -28.93
N ASP A 190 11.66 -0.38 -29.66
CA ASP A 190 12.24 -1.31 -30.62
C ASP A 190 13.78 -1.39 -30.48
N ALA A 191 14.43 -2.16 -31.36
CA ALA A 191 15.88 -2.31 -31.36
C ALA A 191 16.64 -1.01 -31.65
N ALA A 192 16.06 -0.11 -32.46
CA ALA A 192 16.69 1.17 -32.78
C ALA A 192 16.64 2.12 -31.59
N TRP A 193 15.51 2.17 -30.89
CA TRP A 193 15.37 2.89 -29.62
C TRP A 193 16.37 2.38 -28.58
N ALA A 194 16.45 1.05 -28.41
CA ALA A 194 17.34 0.43 -27.43
C ALA A 194 18.82 0.77 -27.68
N ALA A 195 19.22 0.83 -28.96
CA ALA A 195 20.60 1.12 -29.38
C ALA A 195 20.93 2.63 -29.43
N ALA A 196 19.97 3.53 -29.23
CA ALA A 196 20.20 4.96 -29.33
C ALA A 196 21.21 5.44 -28.26
N GLU A 197 22.20 6.24 -28.68
CA GLU A 197 23.25 6.78 -27.80
C GLU A 197 22.66 7.84 -26.85
N LEU A 198 22.99 7.77 -25.56
CA LEU A 198 22.58 8.74 -24.55
C LEU A 198 23.43 10.02 -24.64
N GLN A 199 22.82 11.13 -24.29
CA GLN A 199 23.48 12.43 -24.17
C GLN A 199 23.36 12.88 -22.72
N ASP A 200 24.37 13.62 -22.23
CA ASP A 200 24.33 14.19 -20.89
C ASP A 200 23.13 15.13 -20.75
N GLY A 201 22.42 15.06 -19.62
CA GLY A 201 21.20 15.80 -19.36
C GLY A 201 19.91 15.20 -19.93
N ALA A 202 19.98 14.07 -20.67
CA ALA A 202 18.82 13.49 -21.34
C ALA A 202 17.77 12.93 -20.36
N TRP A 203 16.50 12.99 -20.78
CA TRP A 203 15.38 12.35 -20.11
C TRP A 203 14.72 11.33 -21.02
N LEU A 204 14.35 10.18 -20.47
CA LEU A 204 13.56 9.17 -21.15
C LEU A 204 12.32 8.85 -20.32
N ALA A 205 11.20 8.60 -20.98
CA ALA A 205 10.04 8.00 -20.35
C ALA A 205 9.59 6.74 -21.07
N LEU A 206 9.09 5.77 -20.30
CA LEU A 206 8.44 4.56 -20.76
C LEU A 206 7.00 4.53 -20.27
N THR A 207 6.06 4.22 -21.14
CA THR A 207 4.64 4.03 -20.80
C THR A 207 4.03 2.89 -21.60
N GLN A 208 3.00 2.24 -21.06
CA GLN A 208 2.24 1.21 -21.75
C GLN A 208 0.96 1.81 -22.32
N GLY A 209 0.70 1.63 -23.62
CA GLY A 209 -0.53 2.16 -24.22
C GLY A 209 -0.60 2.03 -25.75
N ASP A 210 -1.75 2.46 -26.30
CA ASP A 210 -1.94 2.66 -27.74
C ASP A 210 -1.59 4.11 -28.12
N PHE A 211 -1.06 4.36 -29.33
CA PHE A 211 -0.53 5.66 -29.75
C PHE A 211 -1.51 6.83 -29.64
N ALA A 212 -2.82 6.54 -29.75
CA ALA A 212 -3.87 7.54 -29.63
C ALA A 212 -4.16 7.97 -28.18
N GLU A 213 -3.71 7.20 -27.18
CA GLU A 213 -4.03 7.38 -25.77
C GLU A 213 -2.81 7.66 -24.88
N ALA A 214 -1.59 7.53 -25.41
CA ALA A 214 -0.36 7.84 -24.70
C ALA A 214 -0.39 9.29 -24.18
N ARG A 215 -0.56 9.42 -22.88
CA ARG A 215 -0.72 10.69 -22.19
C ARG A 215 0.52 10.96 -21.35
N PRO A 216 1.02 12.19 -21.39
CA PRO A 216 2.20 12.53 -20.63
C PRO A 216 1.92 12.41 -19.12
N PRO A 217 2.82 11.80 -18.34
CA PRO A 217 2.68 11.72 -16.90
C PRO A 217 2.77 13.13 -16.28
N ASN A 218 1.77 13.47 -15.46
CA ASN A 218 1.67 14.77 -14.79
C ASN A 218 2.08 14.73 -13.30
N ASP A 219 2.16 13.54 -12.68
CA ASP A 219 2.61 13.32 -11.29
C ASP A 219 3.79 12.32 -11.27
N ILE A 220 4.95 12.77 -11.72
CA ILE A 220 6.19 11.98 -11.69
C ILE A 220 6.86 12.23 -10.34
N ARG A 221 7.17 11.14 -9.63
CA ARG A 221 7.93 11.20 -8.38
C ARG A 221 9.28 10.54 -8.55
N ALA A 222 10.33 11.13 -8.00
CA ALA A 222 11.61 10.44 -7.88
C ALA A 222 11.43 9.14 -7.08
N ALA A 223 12.04 8.06 -7.54
CA ALA A 223 12.14 6.84 -6.76
C ALA A 223 13.03 7.11 -5.54
N GLY A 224 12.46 6.96 -4.34
CA GLY A 224 13.22 6.99 -3.09
C GLY A 224 14.16 5.78 -3.01
N PRO A 225 15.20 5.81 -2.15
CA PRO A 225 16.16 4.71 -2.01
C PRO A 225 15.45 3.37 -1.76
N PRO A 226 16.03 2.24 -2.22
CA PRO A 226 15.47 0.93 -1.89
C PRO A 226 15.58 0.71 -0.38
N GLU A 227 14.42 0.58 0.26
CA GLU A 227 14.27 0.23 1.67
C GLU A 227 13.77 -1.21 1.76
N ARG A 228 14.35 -1.98 2.67
CA ARG A 228 13.96 -3.35 2.97
C ARG A 228 13.04 -3.37 4.19
N PRO A 229 11.97 -4.18 4.20
CA PRO A 229 11.11 -4.29 5.37
C PRO A 229 11.78 -5.05 6.53
N PHE A 230 12.96 -5.62 6.31
CA PHE A 230 13.65 -6.45 7.29
C PHE A 230 14.84 -5.77 7.97
N ALA A 231 15.33 -6.37 9.05
CA ALA A 231 16.60 -5.99 9.65
C ALA A 231 17.75 -6.10 8.63
N THR A 232 18.64 -5.10 8.62
CA THR A 232 19.74 -5.00 7.65
C THR A 232 21.12 -4.86 8.27
N ALA A 233 21.20 -4.64 9.59
CA ALA A 233 22.47 -4.60 10.28
C ALA A 233 22.37 -5.15 11.71
N VAL A 234 23.39 -5.88 12.13
CA VAL A 234 23.65 -6.19 13.54
C VAL A 234 24.43 -5.02 14.14
N VAL A 235 23.88 -4.42 15.20
CA VAL A 235 24.42 -3.23 15.85
C VAL A 235 25.26 -3.61 17.07
N GLN A 236 24.80 -4.59 17.84
CA GLN A 236 25.48 -5.02 19.05
C GLN A 236 25.15 -6.47 19.36
N VAL A 237 26.14 -7.20 19.87
CA VAL A 237 25.96 -8.55 20.42
C VAL A 237 26.62 -8.57 21.79
N LYS A 238 25.95 -9.15 22.79
CA LYS A 238 26.53 -9.41 24.12
C LYS A 238 26.16 -10.81 24.60
N GLY A 239 26.98 -11.34 25.49
CA GLY A 239 26.85 -12.70 26.01
C GLY A 239 27.28 -13.76 25.00
N THR A 240 27.07 -15.02 25.35
CA THR A 240 27.41 -16.17 24.51
C THR A 240 26.16 -16.62 23.76
N LEU A 241 26.22 -16.63 22.44
CA LEU A 241 25.16 -17.17 21.57
C LEU A 241 25.19 -18.70 21.56
N GLY A 242 24.32 -19.34 20.77
CA GLY A 242 24.27 -20.79 20.57
C GLY A 242 25.58 -21.41 20.07
N THR A 243 25.61 -22.74 19.94
CA THR A 243 26.73 -23.42 19.26
C THR A 243 26.46 -23.51 17.76
N PRO A 244 27.50 -23.59 16.90
CA PRO A 244 27.31 -23.75 15.46
C PRO A 244 26.30 -24.85 15.11
N PRO A 245 25.36 -24.60 14.18
CA PRO A 245 25.23 -23.41 13.33
C PRO A 245 24.34 -22.27 13.88
N TYR A 246 24.12 -22.18 15.20
CA TYR A 246 23.22 -21.20 15.81
C TYR A 246 23.96 -20.05 16.53
N ASP A 247 25.20 -19.81 16.12
CA ASP A 247 26.15 -18.90 16.76
C ASP A 247 26.40 -17.60 15.97
N ASP A 248 25.73 -17.43 14.82
CA ASP A 248 25.92 -16.28 13.94
C ASP A 248 24.75 -15.28 14.05
N PRO A 249 24.95 -14.08 14.62
CA PRO A 249 23.92 -13.06 14.71
C PRO A 249 23.47 -12.52 13.35
N ALA A 250 24.26 -12.73 12.28
CA ALA A 250 23.88 -12.33 10.93
C ALA A 250 22.68 -13.15 10.39
N ALA A 251 22.33 -14.27 11.03
CA ALA A 251 21.10 -15.01 10.74
C ALA A 251 19.85 -14.13 10.82
N LEU A 252 19.84 -13.10 11.69
CA LEU A 252 18.73 -12.16 11.89
C LEU A 252 18.48 -11.19 10.72
N LEU A 253 19.35 -11.17 9.71
CA LEU A 253 19.32 -10.17 8.65
C LEU A 253 18.57 -10.65 7.42
N GLY A 254 17.72 -9.78 6.88
CA GLY A 254 16.91 -10.08 5.70
C GLY A 254 15.60 -10.81 6.00
N SER A 255 15.03 -11.39 4.96
CA SER A 255 13.71 -12.03 5.04
C SER A 255 13.78 -13.30 5.88
N PRO A 256 12.71 -13.63 6.63
CA PRO A 256 12.58 -14.93 7.27
C PRO A 256 12.78 -16.11 6.30
N SER A 257 13.21 -17.23 6.84
CA SER A 257 13.60 -18.42 6.12
C SER A 257 12.38 -19.19 5.62
N ARG A 258 12.23 -19.27 4.29
CA ARG A 258 11.18 -20.08 3.63
C ARG A 258 11.58 -21.54 3.47
N TRP A 259 12.87 -21.72 3.23
CA TRP A 259 13.53 -23.01 3.00
C TRP A 259 14.71 -23.15 3.95
N PHE A 260 14.96 -24.38 4.37
CA PHE A 260 16.12 -24.71 5.17
C PHE A 260 16.63 -26.11 4.85
N TYR A 261 17.88 -26.38 5.21
CA TYR A 261 18.57 -27.63 5.01
C TYR A 261 18.53 -28.46 6.29
N ASP A 262 17.86 -29.61 6.25
CA ASP A 262 17.84 -30.58 7.33
C ASP A 262 18.83 -31.74 7.05
N PRO A 263 19.97 -31.81 7.77
CA PRO A 263 20.92 -32.92 7.64
C PRO A 263 20.34 -34.27 8.10
N TRP A 264 19.33 -34.30 8.97
CA TRP A 264 18.69 -35.53 9.43
C TRP A 264 17.71 -36.08 8.39
N ALA A 265 16.95 -35.22 7.70
CA ALA A 265 16.18 -35.61 6.53
C ALA A 265 17.11 -36.20 5.45
N ALA A 266 18.24 -35.54 5.15
CA ALA A 266 19.22 -36.04 4.21
C ALA A 266 19.75 -37.44 4.60
N GLY A 267 20.15 -37.62 5.87
CA GLY A 267 20.68 -38.88 6.38
C GLY A 267 19.66 -40.02 6.44
N SER A 268 18.36 -39.70 6.46
CA SER A 268 17.26 -40.68 6.45
C SER A 268 16.71 -40.97 5.04
N GLY A 269 17.32 -40.40 3.99
CA GLY A 269 16.90 -40.59 2.59
C GLY A 269 15.69 -39.74 2.17
N ARG A 270 15.32 -38.75 2.98
CA ARG A 270 14.26 -37.77 2.69
C ARG A 270 14.87 -36.55 1.98
N ALA A 271 14.02 -35.69 1.43
CA ALA A 271 14.47 -34.44 0.81
C ALA A 271 15.16 -33.56 1.86
N ALA A 272 16.41 -33.19 1.60
CA ALA A 272 17.22 -32.42 2.55
C ALA A 272 16.78 -30.95 2.66
N MET A 273 16.26 -30.37 1.58
CA MET A 273 15.64 -29.04 1.61
C MET A 273 14.19 -29.17 2.04
N ARG A 274 13.82 -28.40 3.06
CA ARG A 274 12.55 -28.44 3.79
C ARG A 274 11.93 -27.06 3.80
N ARG A 275 10.60 -26.97 3.85
CA ARG A 275 9.91 -25.68 3.95
C ARG A 275 9.51 -25.40 5.39
N SER A 276 9.58 -24.13 5.74
CA SER A 276 8.99 -23.63 6.97
C SER A 276 7.47 -23.74 6.90
N SER A 277 6.85 -24.38 7.88
CA SER A 277 5.41 -24.63 7.96
C SER A 277 4.92 -24.57 9.41
N LEU A 278 3.60 -24.70 9.59
CA LEU A 278 2.99 -24.60 10.91
C LEU A 278 3.50 -25.64 11.92
N TRP A 279 4.02 -26.79 11.47
CA TRP A 279 4.52 -27.87 12.32
C TRP A 279 5.98 -28.23 12.05
N GLU A 280 6.68 -27.44 11.23
CA GLU A 280 8.08 -27.66 10.89
C GLU A 280 8.74 -26.29 10.69
N ALA A 281 9.40 -25.81 11.73
CA ALA A 281 10.05 -24.51 11.74
C ALA A 281 11.39 -24.51 10.99
N PRO A 282 11.92 -23.33 10.59
CA PRO A 282 13.26 -23.21 10.02
C PRO A 282 14.31 -23.92 10.88
N PHE A 283 15.27 -24.64 10.30
CA PHE A 283 16.30 -25.36 11.07
C PHE A 283 17.66 -25.30 10.39
N TYR A 284 18.73 -25.24 11.18
CA TYR A 284 20.11 -25.39 10.71
C TYR A 284 20.62 -24.30 9.73
N LYS A 285 20.51 -24.48 8.40
CA LYS A 285 21.13 -23.60 7.38
C LYS A 285 20.25 -23.40 6.14
N SER A 286 20.56 -22.39 5.33
CA SER A 286 19.88 -22.10 4.05
C SER A 286 20.18 -23.11 2.94
N SER A 287 21.30 -23.82 3.05
CA SER A 287 21.67 -24.98 2.24
C SER A 287 22.76 -25.78 2.97
N GLU A 288 23.20 -26.92 2.44
CA GLU A 288 24.26 -27.74 3.05
C GLU A 288 25.54 -26.93 3.39
N THR A 289 25.87 -25.94 2.54
CA THR A 289 27.04 -25.06 2.72
C THR A 289 26.65 -23.58 2.86
N GLY A 290 25.36 -23.30 3.03
CA GLY A 290 24.82 -21.96 3.08
C GLY A 290 25.01 -21.26 4.42
N SER A 291 24.45 -20.05 4.51
CA SER A 291 24.40 -19.26 5.73
C SER A 291 23.50 -19.91 6.78
N ASN A 292 23.78 -19.60 8.04
CA ASN A 292 22.92 -19.93 9.17
C ASN A 292 21.58 -19.19 9.03
N VAL A 293 20.48 -19.85 9.44
CA VAL A 293 19.11 -19.30 9.33
C VAL A 293 18.51 -18.95 10.69
N LEU A 294 19.21 -19.29 11.79
CA LEU A 294 18.75 -19.03 13.14
C LEU A 294 19.93 -18.65 14.03
N VAL A 295 19.65 -17.88 15.07
CA VAL A 295 20.56 -17.63 16.18
C VAL A 295 19.89 -18.01 17.50
N THR A 296 20.58 -18.77 18.35
CA THR A 296 20.08 -19.12 19.70
C THR A 296 20.60 -18.11 20.72
N LEU A 297 19.72 -17.62 21.61
CA LEU A 297 20.10 -16.70 22.68
C LEU A 297 20.00 -17.35 24.06
N GLY A 298 21.14 -17.76 24.62
CA GLY A 298 21.22 -18.28 25.99
C GLY A 298 21.09 -17.19 27.08
N PRO A 299 21.04 -17.57 28.36
CA PRO A 299 20.92 -16.65 29.48
C PRO A 299 22.02 -15.57 29.51
N GLY A 300 21.60 -14.31 29.61
CA GLY A 300 22.48 -13.14 29.61
C GLY A 300 23.00 -12.73 28.22
N SER A 301 22.57 -13.41 27.16
CA SER A 301 22.89 -13.02 25.79
C SER A 301 21.85 -12.08 25.21
N ARG A 302 22.27 -11.26 24.24
CA ARG A 302 21.39 -10.36 23.50
C ARG A 302 21.98 -9.94 22.16
N VAL A 303 21.09 -9.64 21.22
CA VAL A 303 21.43 -9.06 19.93
C VAL A 303 20.56 -7.82 19.68
N VAL A 304 21.18 -6.75 19.18
CA VAL A 304 20.51 -5.54 18.70
C VAL A 304 20.64 -5.50 17.19
N VAL A 305 19.51 -5.40 16.49
CA VAL A 305 19.45 -5.23 15.04
C VAL A 305 18.85 -3.89 14.67
N ALA A 306 19.22 -3.37 13.49
CA ALA A 306 18.65 -2.17 12.91
C ALA A 306 17.82 -2.51 11.66
N LEU A 307 16.61 -1.97 11.62
CA LEU A 307 15.77 -1.96 10.42
C LEU A 307 16.26 -0.89 9.45
N SER A 308 16.14 -1.18 8.15
CA SER A 308 16.57 -0.23 7.11
C SER A 308 15.72 1.03 7.14
N ARG A 309 14.39 0.84 7.20
CA ARG A 309 13.35 1.83 7.42
C ARG A 309 12.90 1.80 8.88
N PRO A 310 12.72 2.96 9.53
CA PRO A 310 12.10 2.99 10.84
C PRO A 310 10.65 2.47 10.83
N VAL A 311 10.26 1.77 11.88
CA VAL A 311 8.88 1.33 12.11
C VAL A 311 8.13 2.44 12.83
N THR A 312 7.02 2.89 12.26
CA THR A 312 6.15 3.91 12.85
C THR A 312 5.00 3.25 13.60
N ASN A 313 4.64 3.75 14.78
CA ASN A 313 3.34 3.43 15.36
C ASN A 313 2.27 4.07 14.48
N HIS A 314 1.51 3.26 13.74
CA HIS A 314 0.55 3.78 12.78
C HIS A 314 -0.84 3.17 12.95
N PRO A 315 -1.92 3.96 13.04
CA PRO A 315 -3.27 3.44 13.26
C PRO A 315 -3.78 2.53 12.13
N ALA A 316 -3.17 2.62 10.95
CA ALA A 316 -3.49 1.76 9.80
C ALA A 316 -2.68 0.46 9.73
N HIS A 317 -1.78 0.21 10.69
CA HIS A 317 -1.14 -1.09 10.77
C HIS A 317 -2.16 -2.16 11.22
N PRO A 318 -2.29 -3.28 10.48
CA PRO A 318 -3.27 -4.30 10.75
C PRO A 318 -3.18 -4.82 12.19
N TYR A 319 -4.34 -4.88 12.85
CA TYR A 319 -4.48 -5.38 14.22
C TYR A 319 -3.66 -4.61 15.27
N GLY A 320 -3.20 -3.39 14.96
CA GLY A 320 -2.30 -2.62 15.82
C GLY A 320 -0.86 -3.16 15.87
N VAL A 321 -0.49 -4.08 14.99
CA VAL A 321 0.85 -4.68 14.97
C VAL A 321 1.78 -3.87 14.09
N ASP A 322 2.86 -3.34 14.65
CA ASP A 322 3.82 -2.48 13.93
C ASP A 322 5.04 -3.25 13.39
N PHE A 323 5.47 -4.31 14.07
CA PHE A 323 6.56 -5.18 13.61
C PHE A 323 6.36 -6.63 14.06
N VAL A 324 7.09 -7.55 13.42
CA VAL A 324 7.03 -9.00 13.66
C VAL A 324 8.42 -9.55 13.93
N VAL A 325 8.52 -10.48 14.89
CA VAL A 325 9.72 -11.27 15.14
C VAL A 325 9.45 -12.73 14.81
N PHE A 326 10.28 -13.32 13.96
CA PHE A 326 10.17 -14.69 13.48
C PHE A 326 11.13 -15.60 14.24
N GLY A 327 10.62 -16.70 14.77
CA GLY A 327 11.39 -17.69 15.54
C GLY A 327 11.31 -19.09 14.97
N ASN A 328 11.69 -20.06 15.81
CA ASN A 328 11.61 -21.49 15.59
C ASN A 328 10.36 -22.14 16.19
N ALA A 329 9.40 -21.39 16.74
CA ALA A 329 8.17 -21.97 17.28
C ALA A 329 7.37 -22.78 16.21
N PHE A 330 6.79 -23.91 16.61
CA PHE A 330 5.93 -24.76 15.76
C PHE A 330 4.81 -25.46 16.56
N PHE A 331 3.72 -25.82 15.88
CA PHE A 331 2.67 -26.64 16.48
C PHE A 331 3.13 -28.08 16.63
N VAL A 332 2.96 -28.64 17.83
CA VAL A 332 3.24 -30.06 18.08
C VAL A 332 2.15 -30.91 17.42
N THR A 333 2.55 -31.90 16.62
CA THR A 333 1.62 -32.79 15.90
C THR A 333 1.92 -34.26 16.16
N GLY A 334 0.95 -35.13 15.87
CA GLY A 334 1.11 -36.59 15.99
C GLY A 334 1.69 -37.26 14.75
N VAL A 335 2.13 -36.48 13.76
CA VAL A 335 2.66 -36.95 12.48
C VAL A 335 4.13 -36.52 12.33
N PRO A 336 4.92 -37.20 11.50
CA PRO A 336 6.28 -36.75 11.20
C PRO A 336 6.29 -35.33 10.61
N MET A 337 7.27 -34.52 11.00
CA MET A 337 7.55 -33.23 10.35
C MET A 337 7.95 -33.49 8.91
N GLY A 338 7.34 -32.81 7.94
CA GLY A 338 7.14 -33.37 6.60
C GLY A 338 6.58 -32.41 5.55
N ASP A 339 7.35 -32.11 4.49
CA ASP A 339 6.81 -31.58 3.24
C ASP A 339 5.86 -32.60 2.56
N GLU A 340 6.14 -33.88 2.79
CA GLU A 340 5.38 -35.02 2.29
C GLU A 340 4.05 -35.25 3.02
N VAL A 341 3.80 -34.54 4.13
CA VAL A 341 2.57 -34.69 4.90
C VAL A 341 1.52 -33.72 4.39
N ASP A 342 0.39 -34.27 3.97
CA ASP A 342 -0.76 -33.49 3.52
C ASP A 342 -1.35 -32.69 4.71
N PRO A 343 -1.39 -31.34 4.66
CA PRO A 343 -1.93 -30.49 5.73
C PRO A 343 -3.41 -30.77 6.05
N THR A 344 -4.17 -31.34 5.11
CA THR A 344 -5.56 -31.76 5.37
C THR A 344 -5.64 -32.97 6.29
N SER A 345 -4.56 -33.75 6.42
CA SER A 345 -4.48 -34.91 7.31
C SER A 345 -3.87 -34.60 8.69
N VAL A 346 -3.27 -33.41 8.85
CA VAL A 346 -2.62 -32.98 10.09
C VAL A 346 -3.61 -32.31 11.00
N TRP A 347 -3.77 -32.85 12.21
CA TRP A 347 -4.41 -32.16 13.31
C TRP A 347 -3.37 -31.40 14.10
N LEU A 348 -3.54 -30.09 14.23
CA LEU A 348 -2.64 -29.28 15.04
C LEU A 348 -2.97 -29.52 16.53
N GLY A 349 -1.94 -29.85 17.31
CA GLY A 349 -2.08 -29.92 18.76
C GLY A 349 -2.42 -28.55 19.34
N ARG A 350 -3.02 -28.54 20.53
CA ARG A 350 -3.31 -27.30 21.29
C ARG A 350 -2.04 -26.67 21.90
N ALA A 351 -0.89 -27.31 21.73
CA ALA A 351 0.40 -26.88 22.28
C ALA A 351 1.36 -26.46 21.16
N LEU A 352 2.01 -25.32 21.37
CA LEU A 352 3.18 -24.89 20.63
C LEU A 352 4.44 -25.41 21.33
N PHE A 353 5.43 -25.78 20.56
CA PHE A 353 6.81 -25.76 21.02
C PHE A 353 7.31 -24.32 20.85
N GLU A 354 7.72 -23.69 21.95
CA GLU A 354 8.15 -22.29 22.01
C GLU A 354 9.22 -22.12 23.09
N GLU A 355 10.22 -21.29 22.82
CA GLU A 355 11.30 -20.96 23.75
C GLU A 355 11.40 -19.43 23.89
N PRO A 356 10.47 -18.79 24.63
CA PRO A 356 10.25 -17.35 24.61
C PRO A 356 11.51 -16.54 24.94
N MET A 357 11.72 -15.43 24.24
CA MET A 357 12.76 -14.44 24.55
C MET A 357 12.18 -13.03 24.66
N VAL A 358 12.83 -12.19 25.45
CA VAL A 358 12.35 -10.82 25.69
C VAL A 358 12.77 -9.89 24.55
N VAL A 359 11.82 -9.08 24.10
CA VAL A 359 12.04 -8.06 23.06
C VAL A 359 12.03 -6.66 23.67
N SER A 360 12.86 -5.78 23.12
CA SER A 360 12.83 -4.35 23.40
C SER A 360 12.99 -3.55 22.12
N VAL A 361 12.46 -2.31 22.11
CA VAL A 361 12.52 -1.40 20.98
C VAL A 361 13.12 -0.06 21.35
N SER A 362 13.74 0.61 20.38
CA SER A 362 14.33 1.94 20.56
C SER A 362 14.29 2.77 19.28
N PRO A 363 14.05 4.10 19.37
CA PRO A 363 14.33 5.04 18.29
C PRO A 363 15.83 5.16 17.98
N GLY A 364 16.71 4.72 18.89
CA GLY A 364 18.16 4.88 18.81
C GLY A 364 18.66 6.07 19.62
N TYR A 365 19.83 6.59 19.24
CA TYR A 365 20.38 7.81 19.83
C TYR A 365 19.46 9.00 19.59
N THR A 366 19.06 9.68 20.67
CA THR A 366 18.19 10.87 20.63
C THR A 366 18.92 12.15 21.07
N GLY A 367 20.14 12.02 21.60
CA GLY A 367 20.94 13.14 22.08
C GLY A 367 20.57 13.62 23.48
N ARG A 368 19.79 12.85 24.24
CA ARG A 368 19.48 13.19 25.64
C ARG A 368 20.75 13.07 26.52
N PRO A 369 20.85 13.84 27.62
CA PRO A 369 22.00 13.76 28.52
C PRO A 369 22.24 12.33 29.03
N GLY A 370 23.48 11.85 28.89
CA GLY A 370 23.88 10.49 29.27
C GLY A 370 23.87 9.47 28.14
N GLU A 371 23.30 9.81 26.98
CA GLU A 371 23.35 8.97 25.78
C GLU A 371 24.69 9.12 25.05
N VAL A 372 25.17 8.00 24.50
CA VAL A 372 26.35 7.92 23.64
C VAL A 372 25.90 7.29 22.31
N GLU A 373 26.12 7.99 21.20
CA GLU A 373 25.67 7.57 19.88
C GLU A 373 26.18 6.19 19.48
N THR A 374 27.38 5.82 19.90
CA THR A 374 28.00 4.52 19.58
C THR A 374 27.73 3.43 20.61
N ASP A 375 26.96 3.72 21.67
CA ASP A 375 26.67 2.75 22.74
C ASP A 375 25.15 2.55 22.93
N PRO A 376 24.58 1.51 22.28
CA PRO A 376 23.15 1.19 22.37
C PRO A 376 22.61 1.01 23.80
N ASP A 377 23.46 0.70 24.80
CA ASP A 377 23.01 0.58 26.19
C ASP A 377 22.52 1.88 26.80
N THR A 378 22.96 3.00 26.25
CA THR A 378 22.65 4.32 26.78
C THR A 378 21.38 4.91 26.17
N TRP A 379 20.87 4.32 25.08
CA TRP A 379 19.68 4.78 24.36
C TRP A 379 18.39 4.54 25.15
N PRO A 380 17.28 5.20 24.81
CA PRO A 380 15.99 4.92 25.41
C PRO A 380 15.46 3.58 24.88
N TRP A 381 15.11 2.68 25.80
CA TRP A 381 14.53 1.37 25.47
C TRP A 381 13.17 1.21 26.14
N TYR A 382 12.21 0.68 25.39
CA TYR A 382 11.01 0.07 25.94
C TYR A 382 11.16 -1.44 25.85
N ARG A 383 10.84 -2.16 26.93
CA ARG A 383 10.91 -3.62 27.00
C ARG A 383 9.52 -4.19 27.24
N TYR A 384 9.17 -5.21 26.45
CA TYR A 384 7.94 -5.96 26.57
C TYR A 384 8.06 -7.00 27.71
N GLU A 385 7.95 -6.54 28.96
CA GLU A 385 8.18 -7.38 30.16
C GLU A 385 7.19 -8.55 30.28
N THR A 386 5.93 -8.35 29.86
CA THR A 386 4.86 -9.35 29.95
C THR A 386 4.52 -10.00 28.60
N GLY A 387 5.40 -9.81 27.62
CA GLY A 387 5.14 -10.16 26.24
C GLY A 387 4.54 -8.99 25.44
N PRO A 388 4.34 -9.16 24.12
CA PRO A 388 4.68 -10.35 23.33
C PRO A 388 6.17 -10.72 23.39
N PHE A 389 6.51 -11.99 23.14
CA PHE A 389 7.88 -12.52 23.22
C PHE A 389 8.35 -12.98 21.84
N ALA A 390 9.66 -12.92 21.59
CA ALA A 390 10.24 -13.59 20.43
C ALA A 390 10.18 -15.10 20.62
N ASP A 391 10.20 -15.85 19.51
CA ASP A 391 10.07 -17.31 19.50
C ASP A 391 8.84 -17.83 20.27
N THR A 392 7.75 -17.06 20.21
CA THR A 392 6.42 -17.50 20.61
C THR A 392 5.49 -17.39 19.42
N ALA A 393 4.23 -17.75 19.62
CA ALA A 393 3.07 -17.41 18.80
C ALA A 393 3.28 -17.30 17.27
N TYR A 394 2.51 -18.12 16.54
CA TYR A 394 2.46 -18.19 15.08
C TYR A 394 3.77 -18.66 14.42
N PRO A 395 3.91 -19.97 14.20
CA PRO A 395 5.03 -20.54 13.46
C PRO A 395 5.28 -19.91 12.09
N THR A 396 6.55 -19.80 11.72
CA THR A 396 6.96 -19.28 10.41
C THR A 396 6.43 -20.16 9.28
N LEU A 397 5.69 -19.56 8.35
CA LEU A 397 5.10 -20.22 7.19
C LEU A 397 5.75 -19.67 5.92
N GLY A 398 6.43 -20.50 5.13
CA GLY A 398 7.18 -20.06 3.96
C GLY A 398 6.34 -19.84 2.70
N PHE A 399 5.31 -20.67 2.49
CA PHE A 399 4.53 -20.76 1.24
C PHE A 399 3.03 -20.95 1.51
N LEU A 400 2.22 -20.52 0.54
CA LEU A 400 0.77 -20.72 0.58
C LEU A 400 0.40 -22.20 0.35
N TRP A 401 -0.72 -22.62 0.92
CA TRP A 401 -1.34 -23.91 0.63
C TRP A 401 -2.48 -23.71 -0.38
N ASP A 402 -2.42 -24.43 -1.51
CA ASP A 402 -3.51 -24.48 -2.49
C ASP A 402 -4.46 -25.62 -2.12
N ALA A 403 -5.49 -25.28 -1.34
CA ALA A 403 -6.48 -26.25 -0.88
C ALA A 403 -7.29 -26.88 -2.03
N ALA A 404 -7.54 -26.13 -3.11
CA ALA A 404 -8.28 -26.65 -4.26
C ALA A 404 -7.46 -27.68 -5.04
N ALA A 405 -6.14 -27.46 -5.14
CA ALA A 405 -5.23 -28.39 -5.79
C ALA A 405 -4.69 -29.49 -4.86
N GLY A 406 -4.91 -29.39 -3.55
CA GLY A 406 -4.40 -30.33 -2.56
C GLY A 406 -2.87 -30.37 -2.53
N ARG A 407 -2.19 -29.24 -2.74
CA ARG A 407 -0.72 -29.16 -2.74
C ARG A 407 -0.23 -27.81 -2.22
N TRP A 408 1.02 -27.80 -1.82
CA TRP A 408 1.72 -26.56 -1.53
C TRP A 408 1.92 -25.76 -2.82
N SER A 409 1.72 -24.45 -2.71
CA SER A 409 1.92 -23.50 -3.80
C SER A 409 3.39 -23.14 -3.96
N GLU A 410 3.78 -22.70 -5.15
CA GLU A 410 5.05 -22.01 -5.38
C GLU A 410 5.00 -20.55 -4.89
N GLU A 411 3.80 -20.04 -4.55
CA GLU A 411 3.62 -18.69 -4.06
C GLU A 411 4.05 -18.55 -2.59
N PRO A 412 4.98 -17.63 -2.28
CA PRO A 412 5.39 -17.37 -0.91
C PRO A 412 4.28 -16.68 -0.12
N THR A 413 4.36 -16.79 1.20
CA THR A 413 3.64 -15.92 2.15
C THR A 413 4.28 -14.53 2.23
N ASP A 414 3.55 -13.59 2.80
CA ASP A 414 3.99 -12.23 3.09
C ASP A 414 4.49 -12.11 4.55
N PHE A 415 5.79 -11.87 4.72
CA PHE A 415 6.42 -11.71 6.03
C PHE A 415 6.22 -10.32 6.66
N THR A 416 5.65 -9.37 5.93
CA THR A 416 5.28 -8.04 6.43
C THR A 416 3.81 -7.96 6.83
N ARG A 417 3.08 -9.06 6.65
CA ARG A 417 1.68 -9.23 7.03
C ARG A 417 1.60 -9.99 8.36
N PRO A 418 1.07 -9.39 9.44
CA PRO A 418 0.94 -10.08 10.72
C PRO A 418 -0.21 -11.08 10.70
N VAL A 419 -0.09 -12.15 11.49
CA VAL A 419 -1.24 -12.97 11.87
C VAL A 419 -2.08 -12.18 12.87
N HIS A 420 -3.41 -12.32 12.81
CA HIS A 420 -4.30 -11.70 13.79
C HIS A 420 -3.89 -12.12 15.22
N PRO A 421 -3.51 -11.20 16.13
CA PRO A 421 -2.90 -11.54 17.44
C PRO A 421 -3.75 -12.43 18.35
N ARG A 422 -5.07 -12.40 18.16
CA ARG A 422 -6.05 -13.25 18.86
C ARG A 422 -6.34 -14.60 18.21
N LEU A 423 -5.69 -14.94 17.09
CA LEU A 423 -5.94 -16.22 16.41
C LEU A 423 -5.63 -17.42 17.33
N LEU A 424 -4.60 -17.37 18.20
CA LEU A 424 -4.35 -18.47 19.13
C LEU A 424 -5.48 -18.68 20.15
N GLU A 425 -6.14 -17.61 20.60
CA GLU A 425 -7.33 -17.70 21.46
C GLU A 425 -8.43 -18.48 20.73
N TRP A 426 -8.65 -18.18 19.44
CA TRP A 426 -9.61 -18.88 18.61
C TRP A 426 -9.22 -20.34 18.36
N LEU A 427 -7.93 -20.61 18.13
CA LEU A 427 -7.44 -21.97 17.93
C LEU A 427 -7.61 -22.84 19.18
N ALA A 428 -7.69 -22.24 20.37
CA ALA A 428 -7.88 -22.96 21.62
C ALA A 428 -9.18 -23.78 21.63
N ASP A 429 -10.22 -23.39 20.89
CA ASP A 429 -11.52 -24.08 20.87
C ASP A 429 -11.56 -25.33 19.97
N GLY A 430 -10.48 -25.60 19.23
CA GLY A 430 -10.34 -26.74 18.33
C GLY A 430 -10.09 -28.09 19.02
N PRO A 431 -10.14 -29.16 18.22
CA PRO A 431 -9.02 -29.43 17.32
C PRO A 431 -9.27 -28.89 15.91
N TRP A 432 -8.23 -28.36 15.29
CA TRP A 432 -8.26 -27.80 13.93
C TRP A 432 -7.30 -28.56 13.01
N ARG A 433 -7.66 -28.70 11.75
CA ARG A 433 -6.74 -29.20 10.72
C ARG A 433 -5.74 -28.11 10.36
N ALA A 434 -4.53 -28.52 10.02
CA ALA A 434 -3.50 -27.58 9.60
C ALA A 434 -3.92 -26.80 8.35
N SER A 435 -4.65 -27.42 7.40
CA SER A 435 -5.22 -26.73 6.25
C SER A 435 -6.20 -25.60 6.60
N GLU A 436 -6.98 -25.75 7.68
CA GLU A 436 -7.91 -24.70 8.14
C GLU A 436 -7.11 -23.53 8.73
N VAL A 437 -6.12 -23.83 9.58
CA VAL A 437 -5.27 -22.79 10.19
C VAL A 437 -4.41 -22.07 9.16
N LEU A 438 -3.89 -22.78 8.16
CA LEU A 438 -3.20 -22.19 7.01
C LEU A 438 -4.08 -21.19 6.26
N SER A 439 -5.39 -21.47 6.14
CA SER A 439 -6.31 -20.51 5.54
C SER A 439 -6.40 -19.23 6.39
N TRP A 440 -6.52 -19.36 7.71
CA TRP A 440 -6.62 -18.22 8.64
C TRP A 440 -5.35 -17.39 8.83
N TYR A 441 -4.18 -17.92 8.45
CA TYR A 441 -2.98 -17.09 8.31
C TYR A 441 -3.18 -16.01 7.23
N GLY A 442 -4.08 -16.23 6.26
CA GLY A 442 -4.45 -15.24 5.25
C GLY A 442 -3.30 -14.83 4.36
N GLY A 443 -2.31 -15.70 4.19
CA GLY A 443 -1.07 -15.39 3.49
C GLY A 443 -0.01 -14.66 4.31
N SER A 444 -0.23 -14.45 5.62
CA SER A 444 0.85 -14.09 6.55
C SER A 444 1.92 -15.18 6.58
N GLY A 445 3.17 -14.78 6.73
CA GLY A 445 4.29 -15.67 6.97
C GLY A 445 4.47 -16.09 8.43
N GLY A 446 3.57 -15.72 9.34
CA GLY A 446 3.66 -16.06 10.77
C GLY A 446 4.42 -15.02 11.59
N GLY A 447 5.07 -15.48 12.66
CA GLY A 447 5.83 -14.68 13.61
C GLY A 447 4.95 -13.98 14.67
N THR A 448 5.59 -13.57 15.76
CA THR A 448 4.93 -12.82 16.83
C THR A 448 4.88 -11.33 16.49
N GLY A 449 3.68 -10.75 16.50
CA GLY A 449 3.47 -9.32 16.30
C GLY A 449 3.63 -8.47 17.57
N PHE A 450 4.13 -7.25 17.41
CA PHE A 450 4.36 -6.27 18.47
C PHE A 450 3.72 -4.92 18.14
N ASP A 451 3.06 -4.31 19.13
CA ASP A 451 2.47 -2.96 19.08
C ASP A 451 3.40 -1.96 19.79
N LEU A 452 3.67 -0.82 19.17
CA LEU A 452 4.51 0.25 19.72
C LEU A 452 3.72 1.20 20.63
N THR A 453 2.39 1.14 20.66
CA THR A 453 1.53 2.04 21.44
C THR A 453 1.91 2.06 22.91
N GLU A 454 2.14 0.90 23.51
CA GLU A 454 2.56 0.82 24.92
C GLU A 454 3.97 1.38 25.19
N SER A 455 4.83 1.43 24.17
CA SER A 455 6.17 2.01 24.28
C SER A 455 6.16 3.54 24.38
N GLY A 456 5.10 4.18 23.87
CA GLY A 456 5.02 5.63 23.72
C GLY A 456 5.97 6.21 22.67
N PHE A 457 6.63 5.39 21.85
CA PHE A 457 7.43 5.84 20.71
C PHE A 457 6.58 5.91 19.44
N ASP A 458 6.58 7.07 18.77
CA ASP A 458 5.95 7.21 17.45
C ASP A 458 6.73 6.48 16.35
N VAL A 459 8.04 6.29 16.57
CA VAL A 459 8.94 5.65 15.61
C VAL A 459 10.08 4.93 16.34
N VAL A 460 10.41 3.73 15.89
CA VAL A 460 11.56 2.95 16.35
C VAL A 460 12.39 2.47 15.15
N ARG A 461 13.67 2.20 15.38
CA ARG A 461 14.56 1.63 14.34
C ARG A 461 15.29 0.38 14.78
N TYR A 462 15.44 0.22 16.09
CA TYR A 462 16.25 -0.83 16.68
C TYR A 462 15.37 -1.79 17.46
N VAL A 463 15.60 -3.08 17.23
CA VAL A 463 14.99 -4.17 17.98
C VAL A 463 16.10 -4.92 18.70
N LYS A 464 15.90 -5.17 19.98
CA LYS A 464 16.80 -5.93 20.83
C LYS A 464 16.09 -7.18 21.30
N ILE A 465 16.73 -8.32 21.15
CA ILE A 465 16.24 -9.62 21.62
C ILE A 465 17.20 -10.10 22.71
N GLU A 466 16.67 -10.56 23.84
CA GLU A 466 17.43 -10.91 25.03
C GLU A 466 17.02 -12.31 25.55
N GLY A 467 18.02 -13.17 25.79
CA GLY A 467 17.86 -14.40 26.54
C GLY A 467 18.03 -14.13 28.04
N LEU A 468 16.96 -14.24 28.83
CA LEU A 468 16.96 -13.98 30.27
C LEU A 468 16.69 -15.25 31.09
N ASP A 469 17.40 -15.39 32.21
CA ASP A 469 17.20 -16.45 33.21
C ASP A 469 15.95 -16.13 34.07
N PRO A 470 15.16 -17.12 34.52
CA PRO A 470 15.32 -18.56 34.27
C PRO A 470 14.53 -19.15 33.10
N ASP A 471 13.57 -18.42 32.54
CA ASP A 471 12.52 -18.98 31.68
C ASP A 471 12.27 -18.19 30.39
N ARG A 472 13.21 -17.31 30.01
CA ARG A 472 13.12 -16.46 28.82
C ARG A 472 14.39 -16.49 27.98
N ALA A 473 14.98 -17.67 27.82
CA ALA A 473 16.23 -17.90 27.12
C ALA A 473 16.18 -19.23 26.35
N TRP A 474 17.22 -19.45 25.55
CA TRP A 474 17.46 -20.62 24.70
C TRP A 474 16.64 -20.73 23.44
N GLY A 475 15.72 -19.80 23.17
CA GLY A 475 15.02 -19.80 21.89
C GLY A 475 15.88 -19.35 20.72
N GLU A 476 15.40 -19.67 19.53
CA GLU A 476 15.97 -19.31 18.26
C GLU A 476 15.18 -18.22 17.54
N VAL A 477 15.90 -17.28 16.93
CA VAL A 477 15.30 -16.23 16.09
C VAL A 477 15.88 -16.24 14.69
N ASP A 478 14.99 -16.06 13.72
CA ASP A 478 15.25 -16.05 12.28
C ASP A 478 15.36 -14.63 11.76
N ALA A 479 14.36 -13.77 12.02
CA ALA A 479 14.33 -12.44 11.42
C ALA A 479 13.39 -11.46 12.16
N VAL A 480 13.52 -10.18 11.81
CA VAL A 480 12.62 -9.09 12.24
C VAL A 480 12.11 -8.34 11.01
N ALA A 481 10.79 -8.13 10.94
CA ALA A 481 10.14 -7.43 9.83
C ALA A 481 9.29 -6.26 10.33
N ALA A 482 9.31 -5.13 9.62
CA ALA A 482 8.32 -4.08 9.73
C ALA A 482 6.99 -4.54 9.13
N VAL A 483 5.88 -4.23 9.80
CA VAL A 483 4.55 -4.50 9.24
C VAL A 483 4.18 -3.45 8.20
N ARG A 484 3.55 -3.90 7.12
CA ARG A 484 2.94 -3.02 6.13
C ARG A 484 1.46 -2.78 6.42
N MET A 485 0.91 -1.73 5.81
CA MET A 485 -0.52 -1.49 5.81
C MET A 485 -1.26 -2.49 4.90
N ALA A 486 -2.53 -2.75 5.21
CA ALA A 486 -3.42 -3.49 4.31
C ALA A 486 -3.82 -2.61 3.13
N ASN A 487 -3.69 -3.11 1.90
CA ASN A 487 -4.00 -2.35 0.68
C ASN A 487 -5.40 -2.71 0.17
N PHE A 488 -6.02 -1.80 -0.59
CA PHE A 488 -7.20 -2.16 -1.38
C PHE A 488 -6.91 -3.37 -2.29
N GLY A 489 -7.93 -4.24 -2.44
CA GLY A 489 -7.86 -5.48 -3.21
C GLY A 489 -7.32 -6.70 -2.46
N GLU A 490 -6.91 -6.54 -1.20
CA GLU A 490 -6.45 -7.63 -0.35
C GLU A 490 -7.56 -8.13 0.58
N SER A 491 -7.56 -9.43 0.86
CA SER A 491 -8.43 -10.02 1.89
C SER A 491 -7.70 -10.14 3.21
N TRP A 492 -8.34 -9.77 4.32
CA TRP A 492 -7.81 -9.82 5.67
C TRP A 492 -8.77 -10.46 6.65
N LEU A 493 -8.23 -11.16 7.66
CA LEU A 493 -9.06 -11.91 8.61
C LEU A 493 -9.58 -10.98 9.69
N LEU A 494 -10.88 -11.03 9.94
CA LEU A 494 -11.50 -10.51 11.15
C LEU A 494 -11.89 -11.68 12.04
N LEU A 495 -11.67 -11.54 13.34
CA LEU A 495 -12.18 -12.46 14.35
C LEU A 495 -13.32 -11.80 15.14
N PRO A 496 -14.22 -12.59 15.74
CA PRO A 496 -15.24 -12.04 16.63
C PRO A 496 -14.63 -11.14 17.71
N PRO A 497 -15.22 -9.96 17.97
CA PRO A 497 -14.66 -9.01 18.94
C PRO A 497 -14.57 -9.66 20.32
N ALA A 498 -13.54 -9.28 21.09
CA ALA A 498 -13.44 -9.68 22.49
C ALA A 498 -14.58 -9.02 23.27
N PRO A 499 -15.12 -9.66 24.32
CA PRO A 499 -16.04 -8.97 25.22
C PRO A 499 -15.32 -7.83 25.96
N GLY A 500 -15.60 -6.58 25.60
CA GLY A 500 -15.04 -5.39 26.27
C GLY A 500 -15.15 -4.10 25.43
N PRO A 501 -14.85 -2.92 26.02
CA PRO A 501 -14.79 -1.66 25.29
C PRO A 501 -13.46 -1.53 24.55
N GLY A 502 -13.46 -1.86 23.26
CA GLY A 502 -12.32 -1.74 22.37
C GLY A 502 -12.70 -2.35 21.04
N GLU A 503 -12.92 -1.52 20.02
CA GLU A 503 -13.38 -1.99 18.72
C GLU A 503 -12.25 -1.79 17.70
N ASP A 504 -11.46 -2.85 17.53
CA ASP A 504 -10.39 -2.90 16.55
C ASP A 504 -11.00 -2.97 15.14
N GLY A 505 -10.79 -1.91 14.36
CA GLY A 505 -11.16 -1.86 12.96
C GLY A 505 -9.93 -1.94 12.07
N LEU A 506 -10.04 -2.63 10.93
CA LEU A 506 -8.95 -2.78 9.98
C LEU A 506 -8.99 -1.66 8.94
N TRP A 507 -7.88 -0.93 8.78
CA TRP A 507 -7.73 0.06 7.71
C TRP A 507 -7.22 -0.58 6.45
N PHE A 508 -7.85 -0.25 5.33
CA PHE A 508 -7.40 -0.52 3.98
C PHE A 508 -6.94 0.79 3.34
N VAL A 509 -5.77 0.79 2.74
CA VAL A 509 -5.10 1.98 2.24
C VAL A 509 -5.03 1.93 0.73
N ASP A 510 -5.18 3.09 0.10
CA ASP A 510 -4.96 3.23 -1.33
C ASP A 510 -3.52 2.81 -1.70
N PRO A 511 -3.28 2.10 -2.81
CA PRO A 511 -1.93 1.76 -3.25
C PRO A 511 -0.99 2.96 -3.50
N ALA A 512 -1.51 4.19 -3.67
CA ALA A 512 -0.70 5.41 -3.66
C ALA A 512 -0.23 5.86 -2.25
N GLY A 513 -0.77 5.24 -1.21
CA GLY A 513 -0.45 5.48 0.19
C GLY A 513 -1.59 6.15 0.96
N TRP A 514 -1.40 6.23 2.28
CA TRP A 514 -2.36 6.76 3.25
C TRP A 514 -2.93 8.13 2.91
N GLU A 515 -2.14 9.01 2.29
CA GLU A 515 -2.57 10.36 1.92
C GLU A 515 -3.52 10.42 0.73
N ALA A 516 -3.53 9.39 -0.13
CA ALA A 516 -4.47 9.29 -1.23
C ALA A 516 -5.87 8.88 -0.75
N GLY A 517 -5.97 8.17 0.38
CA GLY A 517 -7.24 7.77 0.97
C GLY A 517 -7.11 6.45 1.72
N ALA A 518 -8.04 6.20 2.64
CA ALA A 518 -8.10 4.94 3.37
C ALA A 518 -9.52 4.67 3.87
N VAL A 519 -9.85 3.39 4.09
CA VAL A 519 -11.15 2.96 4.60
C VAL A 519 -10.95 2.00 5.76
N GLN A 520 -11.44 2.37 6.94
CA GLN A 520 -11.53 1.46 8.08
C GLN A 520 -12.82 0.65 7.99
N VAL A 521 -12.68 -0.65 8.15
CA VAL A 521 -13.77 -1.61 8.31
C VAL A 521 -13.87 -2.01 9.77
N ARG A 522 -15.03 -1.81 10.38
CA ARG A 522 -15.40 -2.36 11.69
C ARG A 522 -16.66 -3.19 11.56
N VAL A 523 -16.68 -4.32 12.26
CA VAL A 523 -17.81 -5.25 12.25
C VAL A 523 -18.13 -5.66 13.69
N HIS A 524 -19.37 -5.44 14.13
CA HIS A 524 -19.74 -5.63 15.54
C HIS A 524 -20.29 -7.03 15.85
N ASP A 525 -20.98 -7.66 14.89
CA ASP A 525 -21.72 -8.91 15.09
C ASP A 525 -21.15 -10.07 14.25
N LEU A 526 -19.85 -10.34 14.38
CA LEU A 526 -19.20 -11.44 13.66
C LEU A 526 -19.49 -12.79 14.32
N PRO A 527 -20.13 -13.76 13.62
CA PRO A 527 -20.43 -15.08 14.18
C PRO A 527 -19.20 -16.00 14.26
N GLY A 528 -18.12 -15.66 13.56
CA GLY A 528 -16.88 -16.42 13.51
C GLY A 528 -15.84 -15.74 12.61
N PRO A 529 -14.70 -16.41 12.36
CA PRO A 529 -13.64 -15.93 11.49
C PRO A 529 -14.19 -15.52 10.13
N THR A 530 -13.88 -14.32 9.67
CA THR A 530 -14.48 -13.76 8.47
C THR A 530 -13.43 -13.00 7.68
N TRP A 531 -13.29 -13.31 6.40
CA TRP A 531 -12.48 -12.50 5.49
C TRP A 531 -13.21 -11.22 5.17
N THR A 532 -12.50 -10.10 5.24
CA THR A 532 -12.96 -8.84 4.69
C THR A 532 -12.01 -8.35 3.62
N ARG A 533 -12.57 -7.73 2.59
CA ARG A 533 -11.83 -7.15 1.47
C ARG A 533 -12.46 -5.80 1.13
N VAL A 534 -11.61 -4.84 0.76
CA VAL A 534 -12.06 -3.53 0.26
C VAL A 534 -11.42 -3.30 -1.12
N ASP A 535 -12.24 -3.11 -2.14
CA ASP A 535 -11.82 -2.79 -3.49
C ASP A 535 -12.21 -1.36 -3.85
N GLY A 536 -11.45 -0.74 -4.76
CA GLY A 536 -11.89 0.50 -5.40
C GLY A 536 -13.07 0.24 -6.35
N LEU A 537 -14.07 1.12 -6.36
CA LEU A 537 -15.20 1.02 -7.28
C LEU A 537 -14.75 1.23 -8.72
N GLY A 538 -15.00 0.22 -9.56
CA GLY A 538 -14.77 0.30 -10.99
C GLY A 538 -15.57 1.44 -11.65
N PRO A 539 -15.16 1.89 -12.85
CA PRO A 539 -15.76 3.05 -13.52
C PRO A 539 -17.25 2.89 -13.86
N THR A 540 -17.72 1.65 -13.97
CA THR A 540 -19.11 1.30 -14.30
C THR A 540 -20.01 1.16 -13.07
N ASN A 541 -19.45 1.06 -11.86
CA ASN A 541 -20.21 0.88 -10.61
C ASN A 541 -20.25 2.18 -9.80
N ARG A 542 -20.94 3.20 -10.33
CA ARG A 542 -21.02 4.56 -9.74
C ARG A 542 -22.47 5.01 -9.58
N PRO A 543 -22.78 5.90 -8.61
CA PRO A 543 -24.11 6.47 -8.51
C PRO A 543 -24.44 7.25 -9.79
N PRO A 544 -25.55 6.93 -10.48
CA PRO A 544 -25.87 7.53 -11.79
C PRO A 544 -26.14 9.04 -11.74
N ALA A 545 -26.35 9.60 -10.54
CA ALA A 545 -26.71 11.00 -10.32
C ALA A 545 -25.90 11.69 -9.19
N ALA A 546 -24.72 11.17 -8.81
CA ALA A 546 -23.90 11.83 -7.79
C ALA A 546 -23.49 13.24 -8.27
N PRO A 547 -23.88 14.32 -7.57
CA PRO A 547 -23.49 15.66 -7.94
C PRO A 547 -22.03 15.94 -7.59
N GLY A 548 -21.33 16.65 -8.49
CA GLY A 548 -19.94 17.06 -8.26
C GLY A 548 -18.90 16.02 -8.67
N CYS A 549 -17.72 16.09 -8.05
CA CYS A 549 -16.59 15.22 -8.36
C CYS A 549 -16.40 14.16 -7.27
N GLY A 550 -16.01 12.93 -7.64
CA GLY A 550 -15.69 11.90 -6.67
C GLY A 550 -14.43 12.25 -5.87
N LEU A 551 -14.38 11.79 -4.64
CA LEU A 551 -13.19 11.82 -3.80
C LEU A 551 -12.67 10.41 -3.56
N ILE A 552 -13.59 9.48 -3.26
CA ILE A 552 -13.27 8.09 -2.98
C ILE A 552 -14.53 7.23 -3.21
N GLY A 553 -14.32 6.06 -3.79
CA GLY A 553 -15.35 5.08 -4.08
C GLY A 553 -14.82 3.69 -3.83
N VAL A 554 -15.42 2.96 -2.89
CA VAL A 554 -14.99 1.62 -2.50
C VAL A 554 -16.16 0.65 -2.39
N GLU A 555 -15.87 -0.63 -2.50
CA GLU A 555 -16.75 -1.75 -2.20
C GLU A 555 -16.08 -2.62 -1.14
N ALA A 556 -16.79 -2.92 -0.07
CA ALA A 556 -16.34 -3.77 1.01
C ALA A 556 -17.17 -5.07 1.05
N GLU A 557 -16.51 -6.20 1.27
CA GLU A 557 -17.14 -7.52 1.27
C GLU A 557 -16.76 -8.31 2.53
N LEU A 558 -17.68 -9.18 3.00
CA LEU A 558 -17.40 -10.25 3.98
C LEU A 558 -17.63 -11.61 3.35
N GLU A 559 -16.69 -12.50 3.63
CA GLU A 559 -16.80 -13.91 3.30
C GLU A 559 -16.48 -14.74 4.56
N PRO A 560 -17.36 -15.66 5.00
CA PRO A 560 -17.06 -16.56 6.10
C PRO A 560 -15.75 -17.32 5.83
N ALA A 561 -14.82 -17.30 6.78
CA ALA A 561 -13.56 -18.05 6.68
C ALA A 561 -13.68 -19.50 7.21
N TRP A 562 -14.89 -19.98 7.45
CA TRP A 562 -15.21 -21.26 8.07
C TRP A 562 -16.60 -21.73 7.64
N ASP A 563 -16.93 -23.00 7.90
CA ASP A 563 -18.22 -23.64 7.55
C ASP A 563 -19.38 -23.21 8.47
N GLY A 564 -19.48 -21.91 8.76
CA GLY A 564 -20.50 -21.29 9.60
C GLY A 564 -21.67 -20.68 8.82
N PRO A 565 -22.70 -20.16 9.53
CA PRO A 565 -23.77 -19.40 8.88
C PRO A 565 -23.22 -18.13 8.21
N GLY A 566 -23.88 -17.70 7.13
CA GLY A 566 -23.49 -16.50 6.38
C GLY A 566 -23.44 -15.23 7.24
N THR A 567 -22.60 -14.28 6.82
CA THR A 567 -22.33 -13.02 7.55
C THR A 567 -23.39 -11.98 7.24
N ASN A 568 -24.42 -11.88 8.08
CA ASN A 568 -25.26 -10.68 8.13
C ASN A 568 -24.83 -9.83 9.33
N ALA A 569 -23.84 -8.96 9.11
CA ALA A 569 -23.22 -8.21 10.19
C ALA A 569 -23.58 -6.71 10.11
N HIS A 570 -23.53 -6.03 11.26
CA HIS A 570 -23.54 -4.58 11.32
C HIS A 570 -22.11 -4.04 11.16
N TRP A 571 -21.97 -3.06 10.27
CA TRP A 571 -20.70 -2.46 9.89
C TRP A 571 -20.67 -0.98 10.25
N GLU A 572 -19.49 -0.52 10.65
CA GLU A 572 -19.12 0.89 10.60
C GLU A 572 -17.96 1.04 9.60
N LEU A 573 -18.16 1.83 8.55
CA LEU A 573 -17.07 2.23 7.66
C LEU A 573 -16.64 3.66 8.00
N ARG A 574 -15.33 3.83 8.21
CA ARG A 574 -14.70 5.14 8.31
C ARG A 574 -13.87 5.39 7.06
N VAL A 575 -14.24 6.41 6.30
CA VAL A 575 -13.57 6.76 5.04
C VAL A 575 -12.71 8.00 5.28
N LYS A 576 -11.39 7.85 5.28
CA LYS A 576 -10.43 8.95 5.24
C LYS A 576 -10.41 9.53 3.82
N LEU A 577 -10.59 10.84 3.73
CA LEU A 577 -10.51 11.56 2.47
C LEU A 577 -9.05 11.84 2.07
N PRO A 578 -8.79 12.05 0.77
CA PRO A 578 -7.47 12.46 0.31
C PRO A 578 -6.99 13.74 1.00
N ALA A 579 -5.68 13.87 1.25
CA ALA A 579 -5.10 15.06 1.89
C ALA A 579 -5.33 16.37 1.10
N THR A 580 -5.65 16.26 -0.19
CA THR A 580 -6.00 17.40 -1.06
C THR A 580 -7.38 17.98 -0.77
N TYR A 581 -8.19 17.32 0.05
CA TYR A 581 -9.48 17.83 0.48
C TYR A 581 -9.32 18.70 1.73
N GLU A 582 -9.62 20.00 1.60
CA GLU A 582 -9.49 21.01 2.66
C GLU A 582 -10.85 21.45 3.27
N GLY A 583 -11.90 20.65 3.10
CA GLY A 583 -13.25 20.98 3.56
C GLY A 583 -13.59 20.46 4.98
N ASP A 584 -14.77 20.83 5.47
CA ASP A 584 -15.32 20.43 6.78
C ASP A 584 -16.45 19.39 6.67
N GLY A 585 -16.66 18.86 5.46
CA GLY A 585 -17.70 17.88 5.15
C GLY A 585 -19.02 18.49 4.72
N SER A 586 -19.19 19.81 4.83
CA SER A 586 -20.44 20.48 4.45
C SER A 586 -20.73 20.46 2.94
N ASP A 587 -19.70 20.27 2.13
CA ASP A 587 -19.75 20.16 0.66
C ASP A 587 -19.62 18.70 0.17
N LEU A 588 -19.90 17.71 1.03
CA LEU A 588 -19.90 16.30 0.65
C LEU A 588 -21.30 15.75 0.43
N ASP A 589 -21.45 14.94 -0.62
CA ASP A 589 -22.59 14.05 -0.86
C ASP A 589 -22.12 12.60 -0.86
N VAL A 590 -22.80 11.75 -0.09
CA VAL A 590 -22.39 10.36 0.18
C VAL A 590 -23.48 9.42 -0.29
N TRP A 591 -23.09 8.43 -1.05
CA TRP A 591 -23.97 7.43 -1.64
C TRP A 591 -23.49 6.04 -1.25
N CYS A 592 -24.44 5.14 -1.07
CA CYS A 592 -24.16 3.77 -0.70
C CYS A 592 -24.94 2.80 -1.59
N TRP A 593 -24.27 1.75 -2.04
CA TRP A 593 -24.87 0.70 -2.85
C TRP A 593 -25.58 -0.31 -1.93
N ARG A 594 -26.90 -0.46 -2.08
CA ARG A 594 -27.72 -1.39 -1.30
C ARG A 594 -28.73 -2.06 -2.22
N ASP A 595 -28.84 -3.38 -2.14
CA ASP A 595 -29.82 -4.18 -2.89
C ASP A 595 -29.86 -3.89 -4.40
N GLY A 596 -28.69 -3.65 -5.00
CA GLY A 596 -28.58 -3.36 -6.43
C GLY A 596 -28.91 -1.93 -6.83
N VAL A 597 -29.03 -0.99 -5.88
CA VAL A 597 -29.34 0.43 -6.13
C VAL A 597 -28.47 1.36 -5.29
N TRP A 598 -28.06 2.50 -5.86
CA TRP A 598 -27.39 3.56 -5.12
C TRP A 598 -28.39 4.42 -4.36
N VAL A 599 -28.18 4.57 -3.05
CA VAL A 599 -29.02 5.37 -2.17
C VAL A 599 -28.15 6.41 -1.45
N ARG A 600 -28.62 7.66 -1.38
CA ARG A 600 -27.93 8.71 -0.62
C ARG A 600 -27.94 8.37 0.86
N GLN A 601 -26.81 8.54 1.53
CA GLN A 601 -26.59 8.08 2.91
C GLN A 601 -26.15 9.26 3.80
N SER A 602 -26.75 9.36 4.98
CA SER A 602 -26.28 10.27 6.03
C SER A 602 -24.94 9.79 6.58
N PHE A 603 -24.10 10.73 7.01
CA PHE A 603 -22.77 10.43 7.54
C PHE A 603 -22.42 11.36 8.69
N ASP A 604 -21.50 10.89 9.54
CA ASP A 604 -20.84 11.71 10.54
C ASP A 604 -19.50 12.23 10.00
N TRP A 605 -19.24 13.52 10.16
CA TRP A 605 -17.93 14.09 9.82
C TRP A 605 -16.90 13.72 10.88
N VAL A 606 -15.71 13.32 10.43
CA VAL A 606 -14.57 13.05 11.30
C VAL A 606 -13.44 13.99 10.91
N ALA A 607 -12.95 14.80 11.85
CA ALA A 607 -11.99 15.85 11.54
C ALA A 607 -10.53 15.36 11.47
N ASP A 608 -10.19 14.28 12.20
CA ASP A 608 -8.80 13.81 12.31
C ASP A 608 -8.67 12.27 12.29
N PRO A 609 -8.15 11.68 11.19
CA PRO A 609 -8.02 12.32 9.88
C PRO A 609 -9.39 12.73 9.31
N ALA A 610 -9.36 13.78 8.48
CA ALA A 610 -10.49 14.29 7.72
C ALA A 610 -11.20 13.18 6.94
N GLY A 611 -12.49 13.00 7.20
CA GLY A 611 -13.19 11.81 6.74
C GLY A 611 -14.67 11.80 7.06
N ILE A 612 -15.31 10.72 6.65
CA ILE A 612 -16.69 10.44 7.02
C ILE A 612 -16.78 9.10 7.75
N ARG A 613 -17.86 8.93 8.51
CA ARG A 613 -18.26 7.66 9.08
C ARG A 613 -19.68 7.35 8.65
N VAL A 614 -19.91 6.11 8.26
CA VAL A 614 -21.21 5.63 7.80
C VAL A 614 -21.47 4.21 8.32
N SER A 615 -22.69 3.96 8.78
CA SER A 615 -23.10 2.63 9.28
C SER A 615 -23.91 1.86 8.23
N ALA A 616 -23.78 0.54 8.23
CA ALA A 616 -24.45 -0.34 7.28
C ALA A 616 -24.74 -1.74 7.83
N HIS A 617 -25.52 -2.49 7.05
CA HIS A 617 -25.89 -3.87 7.32
C HIS A 617 -25.79 -4.70 6.03
N GLY A 618 -25.38 -5.96 6.14
CA GLY A 618 -25.32 -6.90 5.02
C GLY A 618 -23.95 -7.59 4.89
N SER A 619 -23.69 -8.22 3.74
CA SER A 619 -22.44 -8.95 3.45
C SER A 619 -21.55 -8.27 2.40
N SER A 620 -22.09 -7.32 1.64
CA SER A 620 -21.34 -6.48 0.69
C SER A 620 -21.92 -5.08 0.70
N TRP A 621 -21.06 -4.07 0.56
CA TRP A 621 -21.46 -2.68 0.60
C TRP A 621 -20.54 -1.75 -0.18
N GLY A 622 -21.13 -0.95 -1.07
CA GLY A 622 -20.43 0.11 -1.79
C GLY A 622 -20.61 1.47 -1.13
N VAL A 623 -19.56 2.29 -1.05
CA VAL A 623 -19.61 3.69 -0.61
C VAL A 623 -18.97 4.57 -1.68
N TRP A 624 -19.63 5.68 -2.00
CA TRP A 624 -19.14 6.71 -2.89
C TRP A 624 -19.24 8.07 -2.20
N VAL A 625 -18.12 8.77 -2.10
CA VAL A 625 -18.05 10.12 -1.56
C VAL A 625 -17.72 11.09 -2.69
N SER A 626 -18.55 12.11 -2.83
CA SER A 626 -18.38 13.18 -3.81
C SER A 626 -18.32 14.54 -3.15
N ARG A 627 -17.48 15.42 -3.67
CA ARG A 627 -17.47 16.84 -3.35
C ARG A 627 -18.35 17.59 -4.33
N ILE A 628 -19.36 18.29 -3.83
CA ILE A 628 -20.21 19.14 -4.65
C ILE A 628 -19.48 20.42 -5.06
N GLU A 629 -19.57 20.76 -6.35
CA GLU A 629 -19.11 22.06 -6.83
C GLU A 629 -20.07 23.14 -6.35
N ARG A 630 -19.55 24.14 -5.62
CA ARG A 630 -20.37 25.26 -5.15
C ARG A 630 -20.88 26.04 -6.37
N PRO A 631 -22.20 26.19 -6.55
CA PRO A 631 -22.74 26.84 -7.73
C PRO A 631 -22.37 28.33 -7.71
N VAL A 632 -21.92 28.83 -8.86
CA VAL A 632 -21.62 30.25 -9.04
C VAL A 632 -22.93 30.98 -9.30
N LEU A 633 -23.30 31.91 -8.41
CA LEU A 633 -24.43 32.80 -8.61
C LEU A 633 -24.06 33.90 -9.59
N VAL A 634 -24.68 33.89 -10.77
CA VAL A 634 -24.53 34.90 -11.80
C VAL A 634 -25.65 35.92 -11.65
N ALA A 635 -25.29 37.20 -11.61
CA ALA A 635 -26.24 38.30 -11.51
C ALA A 635 -26.17 39.18 -12.76
N VAL A 636 -27.27 39.26 -13.51
CA VAL A 636 -27.39 40.09 -14.71
C VAL A 636 -28.46 41.15 -14.48
N ARG A 637 -28.07 42.42 -14.57
CA ARG A 637 -28.99 43.54 -14.43
C ARG A 637 -29.58 43.96 -15.78
N LEU A 638 -30.90 43.99 -15.86
CA LEU A 638 -31.66 44.41 -17.04
C LEU A 638 -32.59 45.57 -16.63
N GLY A 639 -32.05 46.80 -16.63
CA GLY A 639 -32.77 47.99 -16.17
C GLY A 639 -33.06 47.97 -14.66
N ARG A 640 -34.34 47.83 -14.28
CA ARG A 640 -34.81 47.67 -12.89
C ARG A 640 -34.93 46.21 -12.47
N GLU A 641 -34.81 45.26 -13.39
CA GLU A 641 -34.81 43.84 -13.08
C GLU A 641 -33.39 43.34 -12.83
N LEU A 642 -33.23 42.51 -11.82
CA LEU A 642 -32.06 41.70 -11.56
C LEU A 642 -32.41 40.25 -11.81
N ARG A 643 -31.75 39.63 -12.78
CA ARG A 643 -31.81 38.18 -13.02
C ARG A 643 -30.65 37.54 -12.28
N LEU A 644 -30.97 36.56 -11.45
CA LEU A 644 -30.03 35.75 -10.72
C LEU A 644 -30.13 34.33 -11.26
N SER A 645 -29.02 33.72 -11.67
CA SER A 645 -29.03 32.31 -12.06
C SER A 645 -27.82 31.55 -11.53
N CYS A 646 -28.00 30.26 -11.31
CA CYS A 646 -26.90 29.35 -10.97
C CYS A 646 -27.21 27.93 -11.45
N ARG A 647 -26.19 27.09 -11.58
CA ARG A 647 -26.40 25.66 -11.83
C ARG A 647 -26.98 25.00 -10.58
N GLY A 648 -28.11 24.34 -10.71
CA GLY A 648 -28.73 23.57 -9.63
C GLY A 648 -27.96 22.27 -9.36
N VAL A 649 -27.83 21.95 -8.07
CA VAL A 649 -27.22 20.72 -7.55
C VAL A 649 -28.32 19.70 -7.23
N ALA A 650 -28.36 18.59 -7.97
CA ALA A 650 -29.43 17.59 -7.86
C ALA A 650 -29.58 17.05 -6.43
N GLY A 651 -30.80 17.15 -5.89
CA GLY A 651 -31.17 16.67 -4.58
C GLY A 651 -30.61 17.51 -3.41
N TRP A 652 -30.09 18.71 -3.63
CA TRP A 652 -29.67 19.65 -2.59
C TRP A 652 -30.62 20.86 -2.53
N ARG A 653 -30.88 21.41 -1.34
CA ARG A 653 -31.75 22.59 -1.20
C ARG A 653 -31.01 23.85 -1.56
N HIS A 654 -31.56 24.63 -2.49
CA HIS A 654 -31.03 25.93 -2.87
C HIS A 654 -31.89 27.01 -2.24
N VAL A 655 -31.35 27.71 -1.25
CA VAL A 655 -32.04 28.81 -0.58
C VAL A 655 -31.44 30.12 -1.08
N LEU A 656 -32.18 30.87 -1.89
CA LEU A 656 -31.80 32.21 -2.30
C LEU A 656 -32.04 33.15 -1.12
N GLU A 657 -30.98 33.79 -0.64
CA GLU A 657 -31.03 34.72 0.49
C GLU A 657 -30.65 36.14 0.02
N GLU A 658 -31.30 37.13 0.63
CA GLU A 658 -31.05 38.56 0.42
C GLU A 658 -30.52 39.18 1.71
N SER A 659 -29.63 40.16 1.57
CA SER A 659 -29.16 41.00 2.67
C SER A 659 -29.04 42.46 2.24
N LEU A 660 -29.35 43.38 3.14
CA LEU A 660 -29.21 44.83 2.92
C LEU A 660 -27.88 45.38 3.46
N ASP A 661 -27.20 44.63 4.33
CA ASP A 661 -25.98 45.04 5.03
C ASP A 661 -24.83 44.04 4.88
N GLY A 662 -25.08 42.88 4.27
CA GLY A 662 -24.13 41.77 4.12
C GLY A 662 -24.00 40.89 5.38
N VAL A 663 -24.77 41.18 6.44
CA VAL A 663 -24.68 40.50 7.75
C VAL A 663 -25.98 39.77 8.07
N GLY A 664 -27.12 40.47 8.01
CA GLY A 664 -28.44 39.89 8.22
C GLY A 664 -28.97 39.31 6.91
N TRP A 665 -29.19 38.00 6.86
CA TRP A 665 -29.68 37.30 5.67
C TRP A 665 -31.10 36.81 5.89
N SER A 666 -31.97 37.05 4.90
CA SER A 666 -33.34 36.54 4.87
C SER A 666 -33.57 35.65 3.67
N GLU A 667 -34.21 34.51 3.88
CA GLU A 667 -34.67 33.63 2.80
C GLU A 667 -35.69 34.35 1.92
N VAL A 668 -35.48 34.27 0.61
CA VAL A 668 -36.35 34.89 -0.41
C VAL A 668 -37.05 33.84 -1.25
N ASP A 669 -36.37 32.74 -1.57
CA ASP A 669 -36.94 31.61 -2.31
C ASP A 669 -36.15 30.34 -2.03
N THR A 670 -36.80 29.18 -2.20
CA THR A 670 -36.22 27.85 -2.01
C THR A 670 -36.54 26.99 -3.23
N VAL A 671 -35.52 26.31 -3.78
CA VAL A 671 -35.69 25.34 -4.87
C VAL A 671 -34.99 24.02 -4.55
N TRP A 672 -35.65 22.91 -4.89
CA TRP A 672 -35.13 21.54 -4.79
C TRP A 672 -35.10 20.87 -6.16
N PRO A 673 -34.02 21.03 -6.93
CA PRO A 673 -33.92 20.39 -8.24
C PRO A 673 -33.67 18.89 -8.09
N SER A 674 -34.40 18.04 -8.81
CA SER A 674 -34.15 16.59 -8.87
C SER A 674 -33.03 16.22 -9.87
N GLU A 675 -32.67 17.15 -10.75
CA GLU A 675 -31.66 17.00 -11.80
C GLU A 675 -30.79 18.27 -11.89
N PRO A 676 -29.57 18.22 -12.46
CA PRO A 676 -28.69 19.38 -12.54
C PRO A 676 -29.16 20.38 -13.62
N VAL A 677 -30.16 21.20 -13.27
CA VAL A 677 -30.80 22.20 -14.14
C VAL A 677 -30.36 23.63 -13.81
N GLU A 678 -30.45 24.57 -14.75
CA GLU A 678 -30.24 26.00 -14.44
C GLU A 678 -31.40 26.54 -13.61
N LEU A 679 -31.09 27.15 -12.47
CA LEU A 679 -32.05 27.84 -11.61
C LEU A 679 -32.04 29.33 -11.96
N GLU A 680 -33.22 29.94 -12.13
CA GLU A 680 -33.36 31.38 -12.42
C GLU A 680 -34.33 32.04 -11.44
N TRP A 681 -33.92 33.16 -10.87
CA TRP A 681 -34.75 34.06 -10.07
C TRP A 681 -34.77 35.46 -10.67
N ARG A 682 -35.92 36.14 -10.57
CA ARG A 682 -36.09 37.53 -10.99
C ARG A 682 -36.45 38.40 -9.80
N ARG A 683 -35.74 39.52 -9.65
CA ARG A 683 -35.94 40.50 -8.57
C ARG A 683 -36.07 41.90 -9.13
N THR A 684 -36.94 42.70 -8.53
CA THR A 684 -37.09 44.11 -8.89
C THR A 684 -36.27 44.98 -7.94
N LEU A 685 -35.41 45.83 -8.49
CA LEU A 685 -34.58 46.77 -7.73
C LEU A 685 -35.39 48.03 -7.42
N ASP A 686 -36.29 47.94 -6.44
CA ASP A 686 -37.24 49.01 -6.09
C ASP A 686 -36.72 49.99 -5.02
N ARG A 687 -35.52 49.75 -4.48
CA ARG A 687 -34.99 50.51 -3.32
C ARG A 687 -33.61 51.12 -3.59
N PRO A 688 -33.32 52.32 -3.03
CA PRO A 688 -31.99 52.90 -3.07
C PRO A 688 -31.09 52.27 -1.98
N GLY A 689 -29.98 51.66 -2.39
CA GLY A 689 -28.98 51.06 -1.48
C GLY A 689 -28.32 49.82 -2.08
N PRO A 690 -27.21 49.31 -1.50
CA PRO A 690 -26.66 48.02 -1.86
C PRO A 690 -27.62 46.90 -1.42
N VAL A 691 -27.77 45.88 -2.27
CA VAL A 691 -28.49 44.64 -1.95
C VAL A 691 -27.58 43.49 -2.35
N PHE A 692 -27.40 42.53 -1.44
CA PHE A 692 -26.55 41.37 -1.63
C PHE A 692 -27.42 40.13 -1.76
N TYR A 693 -27.02 39.22 -2.65
CA TYR A 693 -27.65 37.93 -2.82
C TYR A 693 -26.63 36.82 -2.65
N ARG A 694 -27.04 35.72 -2.04
CA ARG A 694 -26.29 34.47 -2.03
C ARG A 694 -27.24 33.30 -2.19
N VAL A 695 -26.73 32.18 -2.68
CA VAL A 695 -27.43 30.90 -2.64
C VAL A 695 -26.77 30.07 -1.56
N ARG A 696 -27.54 29.71 -0.53
CA ARG A 696 -27.11 28.77 0.51
C ARG A 696 -27.57 27.38 0.11
N LEU A 697 -26.64 26.43 0.10
CA LEU A 697 -26.96 25.03 -0.10
C LEU A 697 -27.21 24.36 1.25
N GLU A 698 -28.30 23.61 1.35
CA GLU A 698 -28.54 22.71 2.48
C GLU A 698 -28.45 21.27 2.00
N ARG A 699 -27.70 20.46 2.76
CA ARG A 699 -27.69 19.00 2.59
C ARG A 699 -29.11 18.45 2.80
N PRO A 700 -29.55 17.48 1.98
CA PRO A 700 -30.84 16.82 2.11
C PRO A 700 -30.98 16.01 3.40
#